data_AF-E8WLU6-F1
#
_entry.id   AF-E8WLU6-F1
#
_cell.length_a   1.000
_cell.length_b   1.000
_cell.length_c   1.000
_cell.angle_alpha   90.00
_cell.angle_beta   90.00
_cell.angle_gamma   90.00
#
_symmetry.space_group_name_H-M   'P 1'
#
loop_
_entity.id
_entity.type
_entity.pdbx_description
1 polymer ?
#
loop_
_entity_poly.entity_id
_entity_poly.type
_entity_poly.pdbx_seq_one_letter_code
_entity_poly.pdbx_strand_id
1 'polypeptide(L)'
;MKENDPTAQTPETDGADQWRAENFPYIRRLTPEDERTIAQLPLLNIDSLLIPSPYIIDKTLDVDYEHSLVWEERGELLGYILVYATPDRKKFHVYRQVTSPFGRGKGIGTTLARYLAHNVAVDSQIYLYVWDKLISSIDFFKSKGFRTEEVVVYRRMKFLLMSVTAGTLRERVAQGGGREVSIVEELSRVRHDVKKSLKVLLDLAAMMSVDNFNKVAESINRETATLLNILNMYEDKVHLSHKVSLKELITDRIIPFVEAVDSSCEVRLILKSKIEPVSGSYLSCSRALLNIVSNALDAIKAAQRPGLLELVLEQRDDEVILSVTDNGIGIAPERLEPGVDLVPLFVGKSTKGHGEGIGTRQVYSTFGADRITVESRQGEFTRWTVRLLRSTTKESAHLAELFTRYARFMKSTQKIELTGKDRGELTSFIWQLTQMEIFSYDLVYHFSRYNNVRDIFQNVLLYRLGGKSFDSLKADLAKCRIDNRSIMAWLLGMTRRIGRNESYLKQLAPFQAYKDILFQSYGQATDRTMIFTLDPFSGEFLCTDRKLAEHLDFVPYLPRGRDELLRGELIGDVRNVSSPIYLGVWSVKCLDDLRQKFGLIQRGARQLLEMGLDREKRIAFYNTTYNSCEKEIDTLKTVTLGEMAALPESEFDRFFRSTDEEMGGVVLAT
;
A
#
# COMPACT_ATOMS: atom_id res chain seq x y z
N MET A 1 -63.98 23.76 14.53
CA MET A 1 -62.61 23.66 13.96
C MET A 1 -61.75 23.11 15.08
N LYS A 2 -61.27 21.87 14.91
CA LYS A 2 -60.78 20.99 15.98
C LYS A 2 -59.27 21.15 16.23
N GLU A 3 -58.95 21.22 17.52
CA GLU A 3 -57.83 20.65 18.29
C GLU A 3 -56.41 20.58 17.69
N ASN A 4 -55.49 21.27 18.36
CA ASN A 4 -54.03 21.07 18.30
C ASN A 4 -53.66 19.80 19.08
N ASP A 5 -53.00 18.86 18.41
CA ASP A 5 -52.43 17.64 19.00
C ASP A 5 -50.88 17.71 18.94
N PRO A 6 -50.14 17.62 20.06
CA PRO A 6 -48.69 17.62 20.07
C PRO A 6 -48.18 16.17 20.01
N THR A 7 -47.97 15.64 18.81
CA THR A 7 -47.26 14.37 18.63
C THR A 7 -45.75 14.60 18.66
N ALA A 8 -45.17 14.31 19.83
CA ALA A 8 -43.75 14.04 19.97
C ALA A 8 -43.40 12.82 19.10
N GLN A 9 -42.72 13.05 17.98
CA GLN A 9 -42.07 12.00 17.21
C GLN A 9 -40.87 11.50 18.02
N THR A 10 -41.07 10.38 18.71
CA THR A 10 -39.99 9.48 19.09
C THR A 10 -39.18 9.13 17.84
N PRO A 11 -37.83 9.22 17.86
CA PRO A 11 -37.02 8.79 16.74
C PRO A 11 -37.21 7.28 16.57
N GLU A 12 -37.85 6.89 15.48
CA GLU A 12 -37.87 5.51 15.00
C GLU A 12 -36.41 5.03 14.93
N THR A 13 -36.12 4.01 15.73
CA THR A 13 -34.88 3.25 15.68
C THR A 13 -34.84 2.47 14.38
N ASP A 14 -34.46 3.16 13.31
CA ASP A 14 -34.25 2.58 12.00
C ASP A 14 -32.86 1.91 11.95
N GLY A 15 -32.85 0.61 11.62
CA GLY A 15 -31.62 -0.14 11.32
C GLY A 15 -31.26 -1.31 12.25
N ALA A 16 -32.22 -2.04 12.84
CA ALA A 16 -31.94 -3.40 13.28
C ALA A 16 -31.88 -4.33 12.06
N ASP A 17 -30.67 -4.70 11.66
CA ASP A 17 -30.32 -5.65 10.60
C ASP A 17 -31.23 -6.91 10.68
N GLN A 18 -32.30 -6.97 9.87
CA GLN A 18 -33.22 -8.12 9.86
C GLN A 18 -32.46 -9.34 9.35
N TRP A 19 -32.20 -10.30 10.24
CA TRP A 19 -31.49 -11.52 9.88
C TRP A 19 -32.25 -12.31 8.80
N ARG A 20 -31.59 -12.54 7.66
CA ARG A 20 -32.05 -13.43 6.59
C ARG A 20 -30.87 -14.30 6.15
N ALA A 21 -31.10 -15.60 5.97
CA ALA A 21 -30.08 -16.53 5.49
C ALA A 21 -29.51 -16.13 4.12
N GLU A 22 -30.35 -15.51 3.27
CA GLU A 22 -30.01 -14.96 1.95
C GLU A 22 -28.91 -13.88 1.99
N ASN A 23 -28.72 -13.21 3.14
CA ASN A 23 -27.68 -12.20 3.31
C ASN A 23 -26.27 -12.80 3.44
N PHE A 24 -26.13 -14.14 3.43
CA PHE A 24 -24.88 -14.86 3.57
C PHE A 24 -24.62 -15.79 2.37
N PRO A 25 -24.42 -15.25 1.15
CA PRO A 25 -24.36 -16.05 -0.09
C PRO A 25 -23.18 -17.02 -0.18
N TYR A 26 -22.18 -16.86 0.69
CA TYR A 26 -20.96 -17.69 0.71
C TYR A 26 -21.00 -18.80 1.78
N ILE A 27 -22.07 -18.90 2.57
CA ILE A 27 -22.18 -19.89 3.64
C ILE A 27 -23.03 -21.06 3.17
N ARG A 28 -22.51 -22.27 3.31
CA ARG A 28 -23.28 -23.51 3.13
C ARG A 28 -22.96 -24.52 4.23
N ARG A 29 -23.76 -25.57 4.31
CA ARG A 29 -23.52 -26.69 5.24
C ARG A 29 -22.23 -27.42 4.87
N LEU A 30 -21.50 -27.83 5.91
CA LEU A 30 -20.34 -28.70 5.79
C LEU A 30 -20.82 -30.14 5.54
N THR A 31 -20.16 -30.85 4.64
CA THR A 31 -20.44 -32.25 4.32
C THR A 31 -19.25 -33.16 4.69
N PRO A 32 -19.46 -34.49 4.81
CA PRO A 32 -18.35 -35.43 4.99
C PRO A 32 -17.32 -35.44 3.84
N GLU A 33 -17.71 -34.97 2.65
CA GLU A 33 -16.78 -34.76 1.53
C GLU A 33 -15.90 -33.54 1.77
N ASP A 34 -16.48 -32.42 2.21
CA ASP A 34 -15.73 -31.22 2.60
C ASP A 34 -14.73 -31.51 3.70
N GLU A 35 -15.07 -32.34 4.67
CA GLU A 35 -14.15 -32.74 5.75
C GLU A 35 -12.91 -33.46 5.20
N ARG A 36 -13.09 -34.32 4.19
CA ARG A 36 -11.99 -35.00 3.49
C ARG A 36 -11.14 -34.02 2.68
N THR A 37 -11.78 -33.09 1.97
CA THR A 37 -11.11 -32.01 1.23
C THR A 37 -10.32 -31.09 2.20
N ILE A 38 -10.94 -30.67 3.30
CA ILE A 38 -10.31 -29.83 4.34
C ILE A 38 -9.09 -30.53 4.93
N ALA A 39 -9.13 -31.85 5.14
CA ALA A 39 -8.00 -32.61 5.65
C ALA A 39 -6.76 -32.55 4.73
N GLN A 40 -6.97 -32.38 3.42
CA GLN A 40 -5.91 -32.26 2.42
C GLN A 40 -5.42 -30.82 2.24
N LEU A 41 -6.19 -29.81 2.68
CA LEU A 41 -5.84 -28.39 2.57
C LEU A 41 -4.99 -27.92 3.77
N PRO A 42 -3.68 -27.66 3.62
CA PRO A 42 -2.78 -27.37 4.75
C PRO A 42 -3.18 -26.13 5.57
N LEU A 43 -3.81 -25.15 4.90
CA LEU A 43 -4.22 -23.87 5.50
C LEU A 43 -5.56 -23.93 6.25
N LEU A 44 -6.30 -25.04 6.12
CA LEU A 44 -7.58 -25.26 6.81
C LEU A 44 -7.53 -26.47 7.75
N ASN A 45 -6.67 -27.45 7.47
CA ASN A 45 -6.50 -28.61 8.31
C ASN A 45 -5.76 -28.24 9.62
N ILE A 46 -6.49 -28.29 10.74
CA ILE A 46 -5.93 -28.16 12.09
C ILE A 46 -5.94 -29.54 12.76
N ASP A 47 -4.81 -29.97 13.32
CA ASP A 47 -4.72 -31.27 13.99
C ASP A 47 -5.60 -31.29 15.26
N SER A 48 -6.62 -32.16 15.26
CA SER A 48 -7.52 -32.45 16.39
C SER A 48 -6.78 -32.87 17.65
N LEU A 49 -5.58 -33.44 17.53
CA LEU A 49 -4.86 -34.04 18.65
C LEU A 49 -4.28 -33.02 19.63
N LEU A 50 -4.34 -31.72 19.31
CA LEU A 50 -3.96 -30.63 20.20
C LEU A 50 -5.16 -30.08 20.97
N ILE A 51 -6.37 -30.12 20.40
CA ILE A 51 -7.59 -29.59 21.03
C ILE A 51 -8.25 -30.71 21.84
N PRO A 52 -8.68 -30.46 23.10
CA PRO A 52 -9.41 -31.46 23.86
C PRO A 52 -10.64 -31.94 23.09
N SER A 53 -10.85 -33.26 23.05
CA SER A 53 -12.02 -33.82 22.39
C SER A 53 -13.32 -33.33 23.03
N PRO A 54 -14.39 -33.05 22.26
CA PRO A 54 -15.69 -32.66 22.80
C PRO A 54 -16.25 -33.72 23.78
N TYR A 55 -15.92 -35.00 23.53
CA TYR A 55 -16.29 -36.14 24.38
C TYR A 55 -15.70 -36.11 25.80
N ILE A 56 -14.73 -35.23 26.08
CA ILE A 56 -14.16 -35.08 27.43
C ILE A 56 -15.22 -34.56 28.41
N ILE A 57 -16.13 -33.71 27.96
CA ILE A 57 -17.17 -33.09 28.81
C ILE A 57 -18.47 -33.89 28.72
N ASP A 58 -18.86 -34.28 27.51
CA ASP A 58 -20.14 -34.95 27.28
C ASP A 58 -19.97 -36.03 26.21
N LYS A 59 -20.06 -37.29 26.65
CA LYS A 59 -19.91 -38.46 25.76
C LYS A 59 -21.08 -38.64 24.79
N THR A 60 -22.17 -37.92 24.98
CA THR A 60 -23.37 -37.98 24.12
C THR A 60 -23.30 -37.04 22.91
N LEU A 61 -22.30 -36.16 22.86
CA LEU A 61 -22.09 -35.24 21.74
C LEU A 61 -21.76 -36.02 20.46
N ASP A 62 -22.38 -35.67 19.34
CA ASP A 62 -22.01 -36.19 18.03
C ASP A 62 -21.89 -35.06 17.01
N VAL A 63 -21.24 -35.31 15.87
CA VAL A 63 -21.05 -34.32 14.81
C VAL A 63 -22.41 -33.87 14.29
N ASP A 64 -22.64 -32.56 14.29
CA ASP A 64 -23.86 -31.96 13.80
C ASP A 64 -23.63 -31.25 12.47
N TYR A 65 -23.79 -31.99 11.37
CA TYR A 65 -23.65 -31.45 10.01
C TYR A 65 -24.72 -30.41 9.65
N GLU A 66 -25.85 -30.36 10.36
CA GLU A 66 -26.89 -29.33 10.12
C GLU A 66 -26.41 -27.93 10.51
N HIS A 67 -25.55 -27.86 11.54
CA HIS A 67 -25.04 -26.61 12.10
C HIS A 67 -23.53 -26.42 11.88
N SER A 68 -22.87 -27.39 11.27
CA SER A 68 -21.51 -27.25 10.75
C SER A 68 -21.55 -26.57 9.38
N LEU A 69 -20.68 -25.59 9.18
CA LEU A 69 -20.76 -24.68 8.04
C LEU A 69 -19.40 -24.48 7.40
N VAL A 70 -19.38 -24.25 6.10
CA VAL A 70 -18.21 -23.78 5.37
C VAL A 70 -18.49 -22.42 4.74
N TRP A 71 -17.43 -21.62 4.60
CA TRP A 71 -17.41 -20.43 3.77
C TRP A 71 -16.76 -20.80 2.44
N GLU A 72 -17.55 -20.82 1.38
CA GLU A 72 -17.09 -21.08 0.02
C GLU A 72 -17.33 -19.84 -0.86
N GLU A 73 -16.27 -19.38 -1.51
CA GLU A 73 -16.34 -18.26 -2.44
C GLU A 73 -15.67 -18.67 -3.73
N ARG A 74 -16.45 -18.73 -4.82
CA ARG A 74 -15.97 -19.06 -6.17
C ARG A 74 -15.22 -20.41 -6.25
N GLY A 75 -15.70 -21.43 -5.53
CA GLY A 75 -15.07 -22.75 -5.50
C GLY A 75 -13.90 -22.89 -4.51
N GLU A 76 -13.54 -21.83 -3.79
CA GLU A 76 -12.49 -21.87 -2.78
C GLU A 76 -13.09 -21.89 -1.37
N LEU A 77 -12.68 -22.88 -0.56
CA LEU A 77 -12.97 -22.93 0.87
C LEU A 77 -12.08 -21.91 1.60
N LEU A 78 -12.69 -20.90 2.21
CA LEU A 78 -11.98 -19.83 2.94
C LEU A 78 -12.12 -19.95 4.46
N GLY A 79 -12.94 -20.86 4.95
CA GLY A 79 -13.08 -21.14 6.37
C GLY A 79 -14.20 -22.13 6.65
N TYR A 80 -14.25 -22.63 7.88
CA TYR A 80 -15.31 -23.53 8.32
C TYR A 80 -15.51 -23.47 9.83
N ILE A 81 -16.67 -23.95 10.27
CA ILE A 81 -17.00 -24.24 11.65
C ILE A 81 -17.52 -25.69 11.74
N LEU A 82 -16.91 -26.49 12.60
CA LEU A 82 -17.31 -27.87 12.88
C LEU A 82 -17.94 -27.91 14.27
N VAL A 83 -19.20 -28.32 14.33
CA VAL A 83 -20.04 -28.26 15.53
C VAL A 83 -20.47 -29.67 15.92
N TYR A 84 -20.41 -29.94 17.23
CA TYR A 84 -20.96 -31.15 17.84
C TYR A 84 -22.19 -30.75 18.64
N ALA A 85 -23.23 -31.59 18.68
CA ALA A 85 -24.45 -31.29 19.44
C ALA A 85 -24.90 -32.49 20.27
N THR A 86 -25.60 -32.20 21.37
CA THR A 86 -26.28 -33.23 22.17
C THR A 86 -27.52 -33.74 21.42
N PRO A 87 -28.02 -34.95 21.71
CA PRO A 87 -29.21 -35.49 21.03
C PRO A 87 -30.46 -34.62 21.16
N ASP A 88 -30.58 -33.88 22.27
CA ASP A 88 -31.66 -32.92 22.53
C ASP A 88 -31.47 -31.54 21.88
N ARG A 89 -30.33 -31.33 21.19
CA ARG A 89 -29.92 -30.08 20.54
C ARG A 89 -30.00 -28.84 21.44
N LYS A 90 -29.70 -29.01 22.74
CA LYS A 90 -29.61 -27.89 23.70
C LYS A 90 -28.18 -27.40 23.91
N LYS A 91 -27.17 -28.24 23.64
CA LYS A 91 -25.76 -27.88 23.74
C LYS A 91 -25.09 -28.06 22.39
N PHE A 92 -24.36 -27.04 21.96
CA PHE A 92 -23.58 -27.02 20.73
C PHE A 92 -22.11 -26.72 21.07
N HIS A 93 -21.21 -27.62 20.74
CA HIS A 93 -19.78 -27.45 20.97
C HIS A 93 -19.07 -27.14 19.65
N VAL A 94 -18.54 -25.92 19.51
CA VAL A 94 -17.71 -25.52 18.39
C VAL A 94 -16.35 -26.17 18.56
N TYR A 95 -16.15 -27.31 17.90
CA TYR A 95 -14.91 -28.08 18.00
C TYR A 95 -13.79 -27.44 17.19
N ARG A 96 -14.10 -26.95 15.99
CA ARG A 96 -13.14 -26.22 15.15
C ARG A 96 -13.79 -25.00 14.55
N GLN A 97 -13.06 -23.89 14.54
CA GLN A 97 -13.40 -22.70 13.78
C GLN A 97 -12.13 -22.20 13.12
N VAL A 98 -12.05 -22.33 11.79
CA VAL A 98 -10.83 -22.04 11.04
C VAL A 98 -11.15 -21.04 9.95
N THR A 99 -10.26 -20.09 9.76
CA THR A 99 -10.33 -19.13 8.66
C THR A 99 -8.99 -19.16 7.94
N SER A 100 -9.04 -19.45 6.64
CA SER A 100 -7.89 -19.37 5.75
C SER A 100 -7.26 -17.97 5.85
N PRO A 101 -5.92 -17.85 5.77
CA PRO A 101 -5.25 -16.55 5.65
C PRO A 101 -5.88 -15.67 4.55
N PHE A 102 -6.29 -16.28 3.43
CA PHE A 102 -6.92 -15.59 2.30
C PHE A 102 -8.33 -15.05 2.57
N GLY A 103 -8.98 -15.53 3.64
CA GLY A 103 -10.28 -15.05 4.13
C GLY A 103 -10.17 -14.08 5.31
N ARG A 104 -8.96 -13.81 5.83
CA ARG A 104 -8.77 -12.90 6.97
C ARG A 104 -9.17 -11.46 6.63
N GLY A 105 -9.82 -10.80 7.58
CA GLY A 105 -10.35 -9.44 7.41
C GLY A 105 -11.79 -9.38 6.86
N LYS A 106 -12.31 -10.46 6.27
CA LYS A 106 -13.72 -10.57 5.83
C LYS A 106 -14.71 -10.89 6.98
N GLY A 107 -14.21 -11.03 8.20
CA GLY A 107 -15.04 -11.37 9.36
C GLY A 107 -15.60 -12.80 9.37
N ILE A 108 -15.10 -13.70 8.51
CA ILE A 108 -15.62 -15.08 8.29
C ILE A 108 -15.97 -15.79 9.60
N GLY A 109 -15.03 -15.90 10.54
CA GLY A 109 -15.29 -16.58 11.82
C GLY A 109 -16.40 -15.94 12.66
N THR A 110 -16.51 -14.61 12.69
CA THR A 110 -17.60 -13.92 13.39
C THR A 110 -18.93 -14.16 12.68
N THR A 111 -18.92 -14.17 11.35
CA THR A 111 -20.11 -14.42 10.53
C THR A 111 -20.61 -15.85 10.67
N LEU A 112 -19.73 -16.86 10.65
CA LEU A 112 -20.08 -18.27 10.87
C LEU A 112 -20.67 -18.48 12.27
N ALA A 113 -20.06 -17.90 13.31
CA ALA A 113 -20.60 -17.95 14.67
C ALA A 113 -21.96 -17.24 14.80
N ARG A 114 -22.14 -16.10 14.11
CA ARG A 114 -23.44 -15.40 14.03
C ARG A 114 -24.48 -16.28 13.36
N TYR A 115 -24.12 -16.93 12.26
CA TYR A 115 -25.01 -17.83 11.52
C TYR A 115 -25.44 -19.01 12.40
N LEU A 116 -24.49 -19.66 13.08
CA LEU A 116 -24.78 -20.72 14.07
C LEU A 116 -25.75 -20.21 15.14
N ALA A 117 -25.46 -19.06 15.76
CA ALA A 117 -26.27 -18.51 16.85
C ALA A 117 -27.73 -18.27 16.45
N HIS A 118 -27.99 -17.85 15.20
CA HIS A 118 -29.34 -17.58 14.71
C HIS A 118 -30.12 -18.86 14.32
N ASN A 119 -29.43 -19.96 14.00
CA ASN A 119 -30.06 -21.21 13.57
C ASN A 119 -30.30 -22.22 14.71
N VAL A 120 -29.81 -21.95 15.92
CA VAL A 120 -30.11 -22.77 17.12
C VAL A 120 -31.17 -22.09 18.00
N ALA A 121 -31.74 -22.76 19.00
CA ALA A 121 -32.69 -22.11 19.91
C ALA A 121 -32.01 -21.05 20.79
N VAL A 122 -32.72 -19.96 21.12
CA VAL A 122 -32.17 -18.79 21.87
C VAL A 122 -31.56 -19.18 23.22
N ASP A 123 -32.13 -20.18 23.87
CA ASP A 123 -31.72 -20.72 25.16
C ASP A 123 -30.62 -21.79 25.06
N SER A 124 -30.22 -22.17 23.83
CA SER A 124 -29.16 -23.16 23.62
C SER A 124 -27.80 -22.62 24.05
N GLN A 125 -26.98 -23.51 24.61
CA GLN A 125 -25.62 -23.19 25.06
C GLN A 125 -24.61 -23.53 23.97
N ILE A 126 -23.71 -22.59 23.69
CA ILE A 126 -22.61 -22.74 22.76
C ILE A 126 -21.30 -22.79 23.52
N TYR A 127 -20.52 -23.85 23.33
CA TYR A 127 -19.26 -24.12 24.01
C TYR A 127 -18.08 -24.08 23.02
N LEU A 128 -16.89 -23.74 23.51
CA LEU A 128 -15.63 -23.88 22.78
C LEU A 128 -14.45 -23.98 23.73
N TYR A 129 -13.34 -24.55 23.24
CA TYR A 129 -12.07 -24.53 23.94
C TYR A 129 -11.16 -23.41 23.43
N VAL A 130 -10.57 -22.66 24.36
CA VAL A 130 -9.49 -21.70 24.06
C VAL A 130 -8.27 -22.05 24.88
N TRP A 131 -7.12 -22.19 24.23
CA TRP A 131 -5.86 -22.40 24.95
C TRP A 131 -5.53 -21.19 25.84
N ASP A 132 -5.14 -21.42 27.10
CA ASP A 132 -4.91 -20.38 28.12
C ASP A 132 -3.83 -19.34 27.73
N LYS A 133 -2.90 -19.71 26.83
CA LYS A 133 -1.87 -18.79 26.32
C LYS A 133 -2.38 -17.80 25.27
N LEU A 134 -3.54 -18.07 24.65
CA LEU A 134 -4.17 -17.23 23.63
C LEU A 134 -5.02 -16.09 24.23
N ILE A 135 -4.41 -15.24 25.07
CA ILE A 135 -5.07 -14.15 25.81
C ILE A 135 -5.98 -13.29 24.91
N SER A 136 -5.51 -12.89 23.73
CA SER A 136 -6.32 -12.08 22.79
C SER A 136 -7.57 -12.80 22.28
N SER A 137 -7.52 -14.13 22.10
CA SER A 137 -8.70 -14.92 21.73
C SER A 137 -9.67 -15.01 22.90
N ILE A 138 -9.15 -15.15 24.13
CA ILE A 138 -9.96 -15.15 25.36
C ILE A 138 -10.69 -13.82 25.51
N ASP A 139 -9.99 -12.70 25.37
CA ASP A 139 -10.59 -11.36 25.45
C ASP A 139 -11.62 -11.14 24.35
N PHE A 140 -11.35 -11.61 23.13
CA PHE A 140 -12.30 -11.58 22.03
C PHE A 140 -13.59 -12.33 22.39
N PHE A 141 -13.52 -13.58 22.84
CA PHE A 141 -14.72 -14.35 23.18
C PHE A 141 -15.45 -13.76 24.39
N LYS A 142 -14.73 -13.25 25.41
CA LYS A 142 -15.35 -12.52 26.53
C LYS A 142 -16.12 -11.29 26.06
N SER A 143 -15.57 -10.51 25.12
CA SER A 143 -16.26 -9.36 24.52
C SER A 143 -17.56 -9.72 23.80
N LYS A 144 -17.67 -10.97 23.34
CA LYS A 144 -18.86 -11.55 22.71
C LYS A 144 -19.82 -12.24 23.69
N GLY A 145 -19.56 -12.13 24.99
CA GLY A 145 -20.43 -12.65 26.05
C GLY A 145 -20.05 -14.03 26.57
N PHE A 146 -18.98 -14.65 26.06
CA PHE A 146 -18.54 -15.95 26.58
C PHE A 146 -17.99 -15.84 28.00
N ARG A 147 -18.33 -16.82 28.84
CA ARG A 147 -17.83 -16.97 30.20
C ARG A 147 -16.95 -18.20 30.29
N THR A 148 -15.93 -18.16 31.15
CA THR A 148 -15.09 -19.33 31.43
C THR A 148 -15.82 -20.24 32.41
N GLU A 149 -16.05 -21.48 32.02
CA GLU A 149 -16.71 -22.50 32.86
C GLU A 149 -15.68 -23.27 33.68
N GLU A 150 -14.69 -23.85 33.01
CA GLU A 150 -13.69 -24.71 33.62
C GLU A 150 -12.34 -24.63 32.90
N VAL A 151 -11.30 -25.14 33.56
CA VAL A 151 -9.95 -25.29 33.00
C VAL A 151 -9.67 -26.77 32.81
N VAL A 152 -9.53 -27.19 31.55
CA VAL A 152 -9.24 -28.58 31.17
C VAL A 152 -7.76 -28.72 30.87
N VAL A 153 -7.09 -29.62 31.58
CA VAL A 153 -5.69 -29.98 31.28
C VAL A 153 -5.69 -31.14 30.29
N TYR A 154 -5.23 -30.90 29.08
CA TYR A 154 -5.12 -31.91 28.03
C TYR A 154 -3.70 -31.92 27.48
N ARG A 155 -3.01 -33.07 27.55
CA ARG A 155 -1.63 -33.24 27.05
C ARG A 155 -0.64 -32.16 27.53
N ARG A 156 -0.69 -31.83 28.83
CA ARG A 156 0.11 -30.77 29.49
C ARG A 156 -0.19 -29.34 29.03
N MET A 157 -1.21 -29.14 28.20
CA MET A 157 -1.76 -27.83 27.85
C MET A 157 -2.99 -27.54 28.72
N LYS A 158 -3.20 -26.26 29.06
CA LYS A 158 -4.37 -25.80 29.80
C LYS A 158 -5.36 -25.11 28.85
N PHE A 159 -6.53 -25.68 28.67
CA PHE A 159 -7.60 -25.08 27.86
C PHE A 159 -8.68 -24.52 28.78
N LEU A 160 -9.18 -23.33 28.45
CA LEU A 160 -10.38 -22.76 29.04
C LEU A 160 -11.58 -23.28 28.24
N LEU A 161 -12.49 -23.99 28.90
CA LEU A 161 -13.81 -24.20 28.37
C LEU A 161 -14.60 -22.90 28.54
N MET A 162 -15.12 -22.36 27.44
CA MET A 162 -15.93 -21.16 27.46
C MET A 162 -17.34 -21.44 26.94
N SER A 163 -18.35 -20.82 27.54
CA SER A 163 -19.76 -20.97 27.17
C SER A 163 -20.46 -19.63 26.92
N VAL A 164 -21.49 -19.61 26.08
CA VAL A 164 -22.42 -18.48 25.90
C VAL A 164 -23.80 -18.99 25.48
N THR A 165 -24.87 -18.28 25.84
CA THR A 165 -26.19 -18.53 25.27
C THR A 165 -26.28 -18.00 23.84
N ALA A 166 -26.99 -18.71 22.96
CA ALA A 166 -27.22 -18.25 21.59
C ALA A 166 -27.86 -16.86 21.56
N GLY A 167 -28.81 -16.56 22.46
CA GLY A 167 -29.43 -15.24 22.59
C GLY A 167 -28.43 -14.11 22.86
N THR A 168 -27.58 -14.27 23.87
CA THR A 168 -26.56 -13.25 24.19
C THR A 168 -25.55 -13.07 23.06
N LEU A 169 -25.20 -14.15 22.36
CA LEU A 169 -24.29 -14.07 21.21
C LEU A 169 -24.93 -13.29 20.04
N ARG A 170 -26.24 -13.46 19.78
CA ARG A 170 -26.97 -12.68 18.77
C ARG A 170 -26.91 -11.18 19.07
N GLU A 171 -27.21 -10.78 20.31
CA GLU A 171 -27.20 -9.38 20.75
C GLU A 171 -25.80 -8.73 20.64
N ARG A 172 -24.77 -9.42 21.15
CA ARG A 172 -23.39 -8.91 21.20
C ARG A 172 -22.74 -8.81 19.82
N VAL A 173 -23.16 -9.65 18.87
CA VAL A 173 -22.63 -9.61 17.51
C VAL A 173 -23.37 -8.57 16.65
N ALA A 174 -24.62 -8.22 16.96
CA ALA A 174 -25.37 -7.14 16.29
C ALA A 174 -24.82 -5.74 16.59
N GLN A 175 -24.33 -5.49 17.82
CA GLN A 175 -23.74 -4.20 18.24
C GLN A 175 -22.37 -3.87 17.60
N GLY A 176 -21.80 -4.77 16.80
CA GLY A 176 -20.47 -4.64 16.19
C GLY A 176 -20.44 -4.17 14.74
N GLY A 177 -21.49 -3.49 14.26
CA GLY A 177 -21.64 -3.03 12.87
C GLY A 177 -20.45 -2.22 12.34
N GLY A 178 -20.05 -2.51 11.10
CA GLY A 178 -18.76 -2.19 10.51
C GLY A 178 -18.36 -0.72 10.51
N ARG A 179 -17.14 -0.47 11.01
CA ARG A 179 -16.37 0.73 10.65
C ARG A 179 -15.58 0.42 9.38
N GLU A 180 -15.67 1.31 8.38
CA GLU A 180 -14.68 1.38 7.31
C GLU A 180 -13.30 1.59 7.95
N VAL A 181 -12.47 0.55 7.84
CA VAL A 181 -11.18 0.52 8.50
C VAL A 181 -10.20 1.33 7.66
N SER A 182 -9.64 2.38 8.25
CA SER A 182 -8.58 3.16 7.61
C SER A 182 -7.35 2.27 7.37
N ILE A 183 -6.59 2.54 6.30
CA ILE A 183 -5.31 1.85 6.00
C ILE A 183 -4.40 1.80 7.25
N VAL A 184 -4.39 2.84 8.09
CA VAL A 184 -3.58 2.91 9.33
C VAL A 184 -4.06 1.95 10.43
N GLU A 185 -5.37 1.75 10.55
CA GLU A 185 -5.97 0.80 11.49
C GLU A 185 -5.77 -0.64 11.00
N GLU A 186 -5.86 -0.87 9.69
CA GLU A 186 -5.51 -2.16 9.08
C GLU A 186 -4.04 -2.52 9.28
N LEU A 187 -3.11 -1.57 9.10
CA LEU A 187 -1.67 -1.78 9.36
C LEU A 187 -1.40 -2.12 10.83
N SER A 188 -2.13 -1.49 11.75
CA SER A 188 -2.03 -1.80 13.18
C SER A 188 -2.60 -3.18 13.50
N ARG A 189 -3.64 -3.62 12.80
CA ARG A 189 -4.23 -4.97 12.89
C ARG A 189 -3.25 -6.03 12.40
N VAL A 190 -2.61 -5.83 11.24
CA VAL A 190 -1.64 -6.80 10.71
C VAL A 190 -0.42 -6.93 11.62
N ARG A 191 0.12 -5.82 12.14
CA ARG A 191 1.20 -5.87 13.14
C ARG A 191 0.79 -6.66 14.38
N HIS A 192 -0.44 -6.46 14.86
CA HIS A 192 -0.97 -7.22 15.98
C HIS A 192 -1.08 -8.72 15.64
N ASP A 193 -1.52 -9.07 14.44
CA ASP A 193 -1.65 -10.46 13.98
C ASP A 193 -0.30 -11.16 13.80
N VAL A 194 0.73 -10.47 13.30
CA VAL A 194 2.11 -10.98 13.22
C VAL A 194 2.64 -11.25 14.63
N LYS A 195 2.49 -10.29 15.56
CA LYS A 195 2.91 -10.46 16.96
C LYS A 195 2.18 -11.63 17.63
N LYS A 196 0.89 -11.82 17.32
CA LYS A 196 0.10 -12.94 17.82
C LYS A 196 0.62 -14.28 17.29
N SER A 197 0.89 -14.37 15.99
CA SER A 197 1.39 -15.59 15.33
C SER A 197 2.79 -15.96 15.84
N LEU A 198 3.68 -14.97 16.01
CA LEU A 198 5.00 -15.18 16.63
C LEU A 198 4.90 -15.67 18.08
N LYS A 199 3.95 -15.14 18.86
CA LYS A 199 3.71 -15.61 20.22
C LYS A 199 3.24 -17.07 20.23
N VAL A 200 2.31 -17.44 19.33
CA VAL A 200 1.86 -18.82 19.17
C VAL A 200 3.02 -19.75 18.82
N LEU A 201 3.87 -19.36 17.87
CA LEU A 201 5.07 -20.12 17.49
C LEU A 201 6.00 -20.34 18.68
N LEU A 202 6.26 -19.29 19.47
CA LEU A 202 7.10 -19.37 20.65
C LEU A 202 6.50 -20.29 21.72
N ASP A 203 5.19 -20.17 21.95
CA ASP A 203 4.48 -21.01 22.93
C ASP A 203 4.43 -22.48 22.47
N LEU A 204 4.25 -22.76 21.17
CA LEU A 204 4.34 -24.10 20.58
C LEU A 204 5.74 -24.70 20.72
N ALA A 205 6.79 -23.93 20.40
CA ALA A 205 8.17 -24.38 20.52
C ALA A 205 8.54 -24.72 21.98
N ALA A 206 8.06 -23.92 22.94
CA ALA A 206 8.24 -24.18 24.37
C ALA A 206 7.52 -25.45 24.88
N MET A 207 6.57 -25.98 24.10
CA MET A 207 5.81 -27.19 24.43
C MET A 207 6.34 -28.47 23.76
N MET A 208 7.39 -28.36 22.96
CA MET A 208 8.01 -29.52 22.30
C MET A 208 8.52 -30.52 23.34
N SER A 209 8.09 -31.77 23.19
CA SER A 209 8.57 -32.92 23.95
C SER A 209 8.88 -34.08 22.99
N VAL A 210 9.57 -35.10 23.49
CA VAL A 210 9.89 -36.30 22.70
C VAL A 210 8.61 -36.96 22.14
N ASP A 211 7.51 -36.93 22.89
CA ASP A 211 6.25 -37.60 22.53
C ASP A 211 5.41 -36.84 21.49
N ASN A 212 5.62 -35.53 21.32
CA ASN A 212 4.81 -34.68 20.44
C ASN A 212 5.63 -33.92 19.38
N PHE A 213 6.96 -34.12 19.32
CA PHE A 213 7.90 -33.37 18.50
C PHE A 213 7.45 -33.20 17.04
N ASN A 214 7.17 -34.30 16.33
CA ASN A 214 6.80 -34.25 14.92
C ASN A 214 5.54 -33.41 14.67
N LYS A 215 4.55 -33.49 15.57
CA LYS A 215 3.26 -32.78 15.41
C LYS A 215 3.37 -31.30 15.74
N VAL A 216 4.13 -30.98 16.78
CA VAL A 216 4.42 -29.58 17.13
C VAL A 216 5.27 -28.94 16.03
N ALA A 217 6.24 -29.66 15.48
CA ALA A 217 7.04 -29.21 14.33
C ALA A 217 6.16 -28.95 13.08
N GLU A 218 5.24 -29.86 12.75
CA GLU A 218 4.27 -29.62 11.67
C GLU A 218 3.38 -28.40 11.94
N SER A 219 2.92 -28.23 13.18
CA SER A 219 2.09 -27.07 13.58
C SER A 219 2.87 -25.77 13.49
N ILE A 220 4.14 -25.77 13.88
CA ILE A 220 5.07 -24.64 13.72
C ILE A 220 5.26 -24.32 12.24
N ASN A 221 5.46 -25.33 11.38
CA ASN A 221 5.60 -25.11 9.94
C ASN A 221 4.33 -24.49 9.34
N ARG A 222 3.14 -24.96 9.73
CA ARG A 222 1.85 -24.39 9.28
C ARG A 222 1.63 -22.97 9.77
N GLU A 223 1.92 -22.69 11.04
CA GLU A 223 1.78 -21.34 11.60
C GLU A 223 2.83 -20.39 10.99
N THR A 224 4.01 -20.91 10.64
CA THR A 224 5.04 -20.17 9.88
C THR A 224 4.56 -19.84 8.47
N ALA A 225 3.97 -20.80 7.75
CA ALA A 225 3.35 -20.55 6.44
C ALA A 225 2.19 -19.54 6.55
N THR A 226 1.40 -19.61 7.62
CA THR A 226 0.34 -18.64 7.91
C THR A 226 0.90 -17.24 8.18
N LEU A 227 1.97 -17.13 8.97
CA LEU A 227 2.68 -15.88 9.23
C LEU A 227 3.27 -15.30 7.95
N LEU A 228 3.92 -16.11 7.11
CA LEU A 228 4.41 -15.69 5.80
C LEU A 228 3.27 -15.20 4.90
N ASN A 229 2.12 -15.86 4.89
CA ASN A 229 0.94 -15.38 4.17
C ASN A 229 0.42 -14.03 4.72
N ILE A 230 0.38 -13.84 6.05
CA ILE A 230 0.00 -12.55 6.66
C ILE A 230 0.99 -11.45 6.27
N LEU A 231 2.28 -11.77 6.22
CA LEU A 231 3.34 -10.86 5.79
C LEU A 231 3.26 -10.58 4.29
N ASN A 232 2.94 -11.56 3.45
CA ASN A 232 2.70 -11.34 2.02
C ASN A 232 1.44 -10.47 1.80
N MET A 233 0.37 -10.68 2.57
CA MET A 233 -0.82 -9.82 2.55
C MET A 233 -0.51 -8.40 3.06
N TYR A 234 0.41 -8.26 4.00
CA TYR A 234 0.93 -6.98 4.45
C TYR A 234 1.68 -6.30 3.30
N GLU A 235 2.66 -7.00 2.72
CA GLU A 235 3.47 -6.52 1.61
C GLU A 235 2.58 -6.14 0.43
N ASP A 236 1.56 -6.93 0.07
CA ASP A 236 0.57 -6.61 -0.97
C ASP A 236 -0.21 -5.30 -0.72
N LYS A 237 -0.48 -4.95 0.54
CA LYS A 237 -1.24 -3.75 0.93
C LYS A 237 -0.36 -2.52 1.10
N VAL A 238 0.89 -2.75 1.47
CA VAL A 238 1.94 -1.75 1.72
C VAL A 238 2.68 -1.42 0.41
N HIS A 239 2.82 -2.40 -0.46
CA HIS A 239 3.41 -2.34 -1.79
C HIS A 239 2.44 -3.03 -2.76
N LEU A 240 1.96 -2.33 -3.81
CA LEU A 240 1.11 -2.99 -4.83
C LEU A 240 1.84 -4.13 -5.58
N SER A 241 3.15 -4.28 -5.39
CA SER A 241 3.99 -5.34 -5.92
C SER A 241 5.19 -5.57 -5.00
N HIS A 242 5.44 -6.83 -4.64
CA HIS A 242 6.54 -7.29 -3.82
C HIS A 242 7.15 -8.58 -4.40
N LYS A 243 8.13 -9.16 -3.71
CA LYS A 243 8.78 -10.41 -4.13
C LYS A 243 7.84 -11.59 -3.96
N VAL A 244 7.47 -12.22 -5.06
CA VAL A 244 6.64 -13.43 -5.06
C VAL A 244 7.47 -14.60 -5.56
N SER A 245 7.64 -15.63 -4.72
CA SER A 245 8.19 -16.91 -5.14
C SER A 245 7.10 -17.75 -5.81
N LEU A 246 7.12 -17.83 -7.14
CA LEU A 246 6.16 -18.68 -7.87
C LEU A 246 6.29 -20.15 -7.51
N LYS A 247 7.52 -20.60 -7.22
CA LYS A 247 7.79 -21.98 -6.78
C LYS A 247 7.03 -22.29 -5.48
N GLU A 248 7.22 -21.47 -4.45
CA GLU A 248 6.53 -21.63 -3.17
C GLU A 248 5.01 -21.52 -3.35
N LEU A 249 4.55 -20.55 -4.16
CA LEU A 249 3.13 -20.39 -4.44
C LEU A 249 2.49 -21.65 -5.06
N ILE A 250 3.21 -22.29 -5.98
CA ILE A 250 2.76 -23.53 -6.61
C ILE A 250 2.77 -24.68 -5.61
N THR A 251 3.88 -24.87 -4.90
CA THR A 251 4.06 -26.00 -3.98
C THR A 251 3.14 -25.92 -2.76
N ASP A 252 2.93 -24.73 -2.20
CA ASP A 252 2.22 -24.56 -0.93
C ASP A 252 0.72 -24.35 -1.11
N ARG A 253 0.27 -23.97 -2.32
CA ARG A 253 -1.15 -23.66 -2.58
C ARG A 253 -1.73 -24.36 -3.79
N ILE A 254 -1.06 -24.33 -4.94
CA ILE A 254 -1.65 -24.85 -6.18
C ILE A 254 -1.71 -26.37 -6.18
N ILE A 255 -0.61 -27.05 -5.84
CA ILE A 255 -0.57 -28.52 -5.79
C ILE A 255 -1.58 -29.07 -4.76
N PRO A 256 -1.60 -28.59 -3.49
CA PRO A 256 -2.59 -29.06 -2.52
C PRO A 256 -4.04 -28.79 -2.94
N PHE A 257 -4.29 -27.69 -3.65
CA PHE A 257 -5.62 -27.41 -4.20
C PHE A 257 -6.03 -28.44 -5.27
N VAL A 258 -5.13 -28.78 -6.19
CA VAL A 258 -5.40 -29.79 -7.23
C VAL A 258 -5.68 -31.15 -6.59
N GLU A 259 -4.83 -31.58 -5.65
CA GLU A 259 -4.98 -32.86 -4.96
C GLU A 259 -6.32 -32.94 -4.18
N ALA A 260 -6.75 -31.81 -3.61
CA ALA A 260 -8.00 -31.71 -2.86
C ALA A 260 -9.26 -31.74 -3.75
N VAL A 261 -9.17 -31.22 -4.98
CA VAL A 261 -10.29 -31.15 -5.93
C VAL A 261 -10.37 -32.42 -6.78
N ASP A 262 -9.24 -32.95 -7.24
CA ASP A 262 -9.14 -34.15 -8.05
C ASP A 262 -7.85 -34.93 -7.75
N SER A 263 -7.95 -35.84 -6.77
CA SER A 263 -6.85 -36.74 -6.39
C SER A 263 -6.38 -37.70 -7.49
N SER A 264 -7.12 -37.84 -8.59
CA SER A 264 -6.75 -38.71 -9.72
C SER A 264 -5.92 -37.99 -10.79
N CYS A 265 -5.82 -36.66 -10.71
CA CYS A 265 -5.04 -35.84 -11.63
C CYS A 265 -3.54 -35.91 -11.29
N GLU A 266 -2.72 -36.33 -12.24
CA GLU A 266 -1.26 -36.30 -12.10
C GLU A 266 -0.76 -34.86 -12.26
N VAL A 267 -0.04 -34.34 -11.26
CA VAL A 267 0.57 -33.01 -11.32
C VAL A 267 2.07 -33.12 -11.53
N ARG A 268 2.59 -32.55 -12.63
CA ARG A 268 4.02 -32.51 -12.94
C ARG A 268 4.56 -31.09 -12.80
N LEU A 269 5.44 -30.87 -11.83
CA LEU A 269 6.16 -29.60 -11.67
C LEU A 269 7.59 -29.74 -12.24
N ILE A 270 7.90 -28.97 -13.27
CA ILE A 270 9.21 -28.97 -13.94
C ILE A 270 9.89 -27.62 -13.69
N LEU A 271 11.07 -27.64 -13.06
CA LEU A 271 11.90 -26.45 -12.82
C LEU A 271 13.12 -26.51 -13.74
N LYS A 272 13.18 -25.67 -14.78
CA LYS A 272 14.28 -25.71 -15.77
C LYS A 272 15.55 -24.98 -15.34
N SER A 273 15.45 -24.04 -14.42
CA SER A 273 16.59 -23.25 -13.92
C SER A 273 16.36 -22.81 -12.48
N LYS A 274 17.35 -22.13 -11.88
CA LYS A 274 17.15 -21.46 -10.59
C LYS A 274 16.16 -20.31 -10.81
N ILE A 275 14.94 -20.48 -10.31
CA ILE A 275 13.86 -19.51 -10.47
C ILE A 275 13.95 -18.47 -9.37
N GLU A 276 14.29 -17.23 -9.73
CA GLU A 276 14.27 -16.10 -8.82
C GLU A 276 12.84 -15.59 -8.59
N PRO A 277 12.56 -14.92 -7.46
CA PRO A 277 11.26 -14.31 -7.20
C PRO A 277 10.89 -13.28 -8.27
N VAL A 278 9.59 -13.12 -8.53
CA VAL A 278 9.04 -12.15 -9.47
C VAL A 278 8.47 -10.93 -8.74
N SER A 279 8.38 -9.80 -9.43
CA SER A 279 7.67 -8.63 -8.92
C SER A 279 6.18 -8.80 -9.18
N GLY A 280 5.37 -8.89 -8.13
CA GLY A 280 3.92 -9.06 -8.26
C GLY A 280 3.18 -8.93 -6.94
N SER A 281 1.86 -9.04 -6.98
CA SER A 281 1.06 -9.17 -5.77
C SER A 281 0.85 -10.65 -5.47
N TYR A 282 1.27 -11.12 -4.29
CA TYR A 282 1.11 -12.52 -3.90
C TYR A 282 -0.36 -12.95 -4.00
N LEU A 283 -1.29 -12.20 -3.40
CA LEU A 283 -2.73 -12.49 -3.44
C LEU A 283 -3.27 -12.54 -4.86
N SER A 284 -2.89 -11.57 -5.70
CA SER A 284 -3.42 -11.43 -7.06
C SER A 284 -2.89 -12.55 -7.96
N CYS A 285 -1.58 -12.78 -7.95
CA CYS A 285 -0.94 -13.88 -8.66
C CYS A 285 -1.55 -15.21 -8.24
N SER A 286 -1.75 -15.41 -6.95
CA SER A 286 -2.29 -16.66 -6.43
C SER A 286 -3.74 -16.92 -6.83
N ARG A 287 -4.60 -15.89 -6.78
CA ARG A 287 -5.98 -15.98 -7.29
C ARG A 287 -6.02 -16.24 -8.80
N ALA A 288 -5.15 -15.58 -9.56
CA ALA A 288 -5.06 -15.79 -10.99
C ALA A 288 -4.63 -17.23 -11.33
N LEU A 289 -3.63 -17.77 -10.64
CA LEU A 289 -3.19 -19.16 -10.83
C LEU A 289 -4.28 -20.18 -10.47
N LEU A 290 -5.00 -19.97 -9.36
CA LEU A 290 -6.15 -20.83 -9.02
C LEU A 290 -7.22 -20.80 -10.11
N ASN A 291 -7.50 -19.65 -10.72
CA ASN A 291 -8.46 -19.57 -11.81
C ASN A 291 -7.98 -20.33 -13.06
N ILE A 292 -6.69 -20.27 -13.40
CA ILE A 292 -6.13 -21.05 -14.52
C ILE A 292 -6.28 -22.54 -14.22
N VAL A 293 -5.88 -22.97 -13.03
CA VAL A 293 -5.87 -24.38 -12.64
C VAL A 293 -7.28 -24.94 -12.47
N SER A 294 -8.23 -24.18 -11.91
CA SER A 294 -9.64 -24.60 -11.85
C SER A 294 -10.21 -24.84 -13.24
N ASN A 295 -9.90 -23.97 -14.21
CA ASN A 295 -10.35 -24.15 -15.59
C ASN A 295 -9.71 -25.40 -16.24
N ALA A 296 -8.44 -25.67 -15.92
CA ALA A 296 -7.75 -26.87 -16.37
C ALA A 296 -8.40 -28.14 -15.82
N LEU A 297 -8.71 -28.19 -14.51
CA LEU A 297 -9.37 -29.35 -13.89
C LEU A 297 -10.77 -29.60 -14.46
N ASP A 298 -11.54 -28.53 -14.70
CA ASP A 298 -12.84 -28.64 -15.38
C ASP A 298 -12.70 -29.25 -16.78
N ALA A 299 -11.69 -28.80 -17.54
CA ALA A 299 -11.43 -29.29 -18.90
C ALA A 299 -10.93 -30.74 -18.90
N ILE A 300 -10.12 -31.13 -17.92
CA ILE A 300 -9.64 -32.50 -17.70
C ILE A 300 -10.81 -33.42 -17.38
N LYS A 301 -11.68 -33.03 -16.44
CA LYS A 301 -12.86 -33.81 -16.05
C LYS A 301 -13.81 -34.04 -17.23
N ALA A 302 -14.00 -33.02 -18.07
CA ALA A 302 -14.81 -33.12 -19.28
C ALA A 302 -14.21 -34.04 -20.35
N ALA A 303 -12.88 -34.21 -20.37
CA ALA A 303 -12.18 -35.05 -21.35
C ALA A 303 -12.32 -36.55 -21.07
N GLN A 304 -12.80 -36.95 -19.88
CA GLN A 304 -13.03 -38.34 -19.48
C GLN A 304 -11.79 -39.25 -19.68
N ARG A 305 -10.60 -38.73 -19.38
CA ARG A 305 -9.32 -39.45 -19.48
C ARG A 305 -8.46 -39.16 -18.24
N PRO A 306 -7.39 -39.95 -17.97
CA PRO A 306 -6.50 -39.67 -16.86
C PRO A 306 -5.98 -38.24 -16.92
N GLY A 307 -6.21 -37.48 -15.85
CA GLY A 307 -5.84 -36.08 -15.78
C GLY A 307 -4.34 -35.88 -15.69
N LEU A 308 -3.82 -34.92 -16.44
CA LEU A 308 -2.45 -34.47 -16.37
C LEU A 308 -2.43 -32.94 -16.38
N LEU A 309 -1.85 -32.37 -15.32
CA LEU A 309 -1.55 -30.95 -15.22
C LEU A 309 -0.04 -30.75 -15.11
N GLU A 310 0.54 -30.13 -16.12
CA GLU A 310 1.98 -29.82 -16.16
C GLU A 310 2.21 -28.33 -15.88
N LEU A 311 3.07 -28.06 -14.89
CA LEU A 311 3.51 -26.74 -14.47
C LEU A 311 5.00 -26.62 -14.76
N VAL A 312 5.38 -25.76 -15.71
CA VAL A 312 6.79 -25.54 -16.09
C VAL A 312 7.20 -24.13 -15.68
N LEU A 313 8.25 -24.03 -14.86
CA LEU A 313 8.91 -22.77 -14.54
C LEU A 313 10.27 -22.69 -15.23
N GLU A 314 10.49 -21.59 -15.95
CA GLU A 314 11.72 -21.30 -16.66
C GLU A 314 12.10 -19.83 -16.45
N GLN A 315 13.34 -19.55 -16.11
CA GLN A 315 13.88 -18.18 -16.10
C GLN A 315 14.68 -17.93 -17.39
N ARG A 316 14.36 -16.84 -18.08
CA ARG A 316 15.08 -16.31 -19.26
C ARG A 316 15.43 -14.86 -19.00
N ASP A 317 16.71 -14.55 -18.86
CA ASP A 317 17.21 -13.20 -18.55
C ASP A 317 16.50 -12.56 -17.34
N ASP A 318 15.76 -11.47 -17.57
CA ASP A 318 14.98 -10.73 -16.57
C ASP A 318 13.51 -11.18 -16.48
N GLU A 319 13.13 -12.26 -17.16
CA GLU A 319 11.78 -12.81 -17.13
C GLU A 319 11.73 -14.21 -16.50
N VAL A 320 10.70 -14.44 -15.70
CA VAL A 320 10.28 -15.76 -15.24
C VAL A 320 9.02 -16.14 -15.99
N ILE A 321 9.06 -17.29 -16.64
CA ILE A 321 8.00 -17.83 -17.48
C ILE A 321 7.36 -19.01 -16.74
N LEU A 322 6.05 -18.93 -16.52
CA LEU A 322 5.24 -20.02 -16.01
C LEU A 322 4.32 -20.53 -17.11
N SER A 323 4.48 -21.80 -17.48
CA SER A 323 3.56 -22.51 -18.37
C SER A 323 2.71 -23.49 -17.58
N VAL A 324 1.39 -23.43 -17.76
CA VAL A 324 0.39 -24.35 -17.20
C VAL A 324 -0.28 -25.08 -18.35
N THR A 325 -0.04 -26.38 -18.48
CA THR A 325 -0.58 -27.22 -19.57
C THR A 325 -1.50 -28.29 -19.00
N ASP A 326 -2.73 -28.35 -19.48
CA ASP A 326 -3.67 -29.44 -19.19
C ASP A 326 -3.87 -30.36 -20.38
N ASN A 327 -4.23 -31.62 -20.13
CA ASN A 327 -4.69 -32.54 -21.16
C ASN A 327 -6.22 -32.59 -21.26
N GLY A 328 -6.91 -31.46 -21.08
CA GLY A 328 -8.36 -31.35 -21.16
C GLY A 328 -8.92 -31.32 -22.58
N ILE A 329 -10.19 -30.93 -22.70
CA ILE A 329 -10.91 -30.84 -24.00
C ILE A 329 -10.40 -29.74 -24.95
N GLY A 330 -9.48 -28.88 -24.52
CA GLY A 330 -8.99 -27.75 -25.30
C GLY A 330 -10.04 -26.65 -25.58
N ILE A 331 -9.61 -25.60 -26.29
CA ILE A 331 -10.40 -24.44 -26.71
C ILE A 331 -10.51 -24.45 -28.24
N ALA A 332 -11.72 -24.22 -28.74
CA ALA A 332 -11.96 -24.13 -30.18
C ALA A 332 -11.24 -22.91 -30.81
N PRO A 333 -10.66 -23.03 -32.02
CA PRO A 333 -9.86 -21.97 -32.64
C PRO A 333 -10.56 -20.60 -32.72
N GLU A 334 -11.87 -20.60 -33.00
CA GLU A 334 -12.68 -19.38 -33.14
C GLU A 334 -12.77 -18.59 -31.83
N ARG A 335 -12.57 -19.25 -30.68
CA ARG A 335 -12.58 -18.61 -29.37
C ARG A 335 -11.22 -18.05 -28.95
N LEU A 336 -10.15 -18.46 -29.63
CA LEU A 336 -8.80 -17.95 -29.41
C LEU A 336 -8.54 -16.64 -30.17
N GLU A 337 -9.38 -16.31 -31.14
CA GLU A 337 -9.25 -15.07 -31.92
C GLU A 337 -9.30 -13.82 -31.01
N PRO A 338 -8.52 -12.77 -31.33
CA PRO A 338 -8.54 -11.53 -30.56
C PRO A 338 -9.90 -10.82 -30.68
N GLY A 339 -10.45 -10.43 -29.53
CA GLY A 339 -11.61 -9.55 -29.44
C GLY A 339 -11.25 -8.07 -29.62
N VAL A 340 -12.25 -7.20 -29.41
CA VAL A 340 -12.13 -5.74 -29.54
C VAL A 340 -11.11 -5.14 -28.56
N ASP A 341 -10.92 -5.78 -27.42
CA ASP A 341 -9.98 -5.42 -26.35
C ASP A 341 -8.61 -6.10 -26.49
N LEU A 342 -8.32 -6.71 -27.65
CA LEU A 342 -7.07 -7.41 -27.97
C LEU A 342 -6.75 -8.62 -27.07
N VAL A 343 -7.74 -9.13 -26.33
CA VAL A 343 -7.65 -10.42 -25.62
C VAL A 343 -8.53 -11.48 -26.32
N PRO A 344 -8.26 -12.78 -26.14
CA PRO A 344 -9.06 -13.83 -26.80
C PRO A 344 -10.56 -13.77 -26.47
N LEU A 345 -11.41 -14.11 -27.45
CA LEU A 345 -12.88 -14.06 -27.33
C LEU A 345 -13.47 -14.94 -26.22
N PHE A 346 -12.73 -15.93 -25.70
CA PHE A 346 -13.15 -16.72 -24.54
C PHE A 346 -13.05 -15.98 -23.20
N VAL A 347 -12.26 -14.91 -23.13
CA VAL A 347 -12.05 -14.15 -21.89
C VAL A 347 -13.34 -13.43 -21.49
N GLY A 348 -13.75 -13.55 -20.21
CA GLY A 348 -15.00 -12.95 -19.74
C GLY A 348 -16.27 -13.72 -20.10
N LYS A 349 -16.18 -14.85 -20.81
CA LYS A 349 -17.33 -15.68 -21.17
C LYS A 349 -17.32 -17.01 -20.42
N SER A 350 -18.43 -17.34 -19.76
CA SER A 350 -18.60 -18.64 -19.09
C SER A 350 -19.21 -19.67 -20.04
N THR A 351 -18.73 -20.90 -19.96
CA THR A 351 -19.34 -22.08 -20.58
C THR A 351 -20.35 -22.78 -19.67
N LYS A 352 -20.49 -22.34 -18.41
CA LYS A 352 -21.27 -23.01 -17.35
C LYS A 352 -22.65 -22.37 -17.08
N GLY A 353 -23.18 -21.56 -18.01
CA GLY A 353 -24.56 -21.05 -17.97
C GLY A 353 -24.92 -19.98 -16.92
N HIS A 354 -24.22 -19.90 -15.77
CA HIS A 354 -24.63 -19.03 -14.64
C HIS A 354 -23.49 -18.17 -14.03
N GLY A 355 -22.47 -17.80 -14.82
CA GLY A 355 -21.43 -16.89 -14.34
C GLY A 355 -20.93 -15.94 -15.42
N GLU A 356 -20.60 -14.71 -15.06
CA GLU A 356 -19.71 -13.88 -15.87
C GLU A 356 -18.32 -14.57 -15.87
N GLY A 357 -17.58 -14.58 -16.99
CA GLY A 357 -16.23 -15.18 -17.06
C GLY A 357 -15.16 -14.37 -16.29
N ILE A 358 -15.48 -13.98 -15.06
CA ILE A 358 -14.70 -13.16 -14.15
C ILE A 358 -13.33 -13.79 -13.88
N GLY A 359 -13.26 -15.13 -13.85
CA GLY A 359 -12.01 -15.85 -13.60
C GLY A 359 -10.93 -15.56 -14.63
N THR A 360 -11.26 -15.65 -15.93
CA THR A 360 -10.30 -15.35 -17.00
C THR A 360 -10.01 -13.86 -17.09
N ARG A 361 -10.99 -12.98 -16.87
CA ARG A 361 -10.75 -11.53 -16.77
C ARG A 361 -9.78 -11.18 -15.64
N GLN A 362 -9.89 -11.84 -14.49
CA GLN A 362 -8.99 -11.65 -13.35
C GLN A 362 -7.56 -12.08 -13.68
N VAL A 363 -7.37 -13.14 -14.47
CA VAL A 363 -6.04 -13.57 -14.92
C VAL A 363 -5.40 -12.48 -15.77
N TYR A 364 -6.13 -11.99 -16.78
CA TYR A 364 -5.63 -10.94 -17.68
C TYR A 364 -5.41 -9.60 -16.97
N SER A 365 -6.25 -9.22 -16.01
CA SER A 365 -6.04 -8.01 -15.21
C SER A 365 -4.85 -8.10 -14.27
N THR A 366 -4.53 -9.32 -13.80
CA THR A 366 -3.42 -9.55 -12.86
C THR A 366 -2.07 -9.52 -13.56
N PHE A 367 -1.94 -10.21 -14.70
CA PHE A 367 -0.65 -10.37 -15.36
C PHE A 367 -0.42 -9.41 -16.53
N GLY A 368 -1.48 -8.85 -17.12
CA GLY A 368 -1.41 -8.05 -18.33
C GLY A 368 -1.54 -8.88 -19.60
N ALA A 369 -2.30 -8.37 -20.57
CA ALA A 369 -2.60 -9.09 -21.82
C ALA A 369 -1.36 -9.37 -22.67
N ASP A 370 -0.39 -8.45 -22.68
CA ASP A 370 0.90 -8.58 -23.38
C ASP A 370 1.79 -9.69 -22.80
N ARG A 371 1.53 -10.12 -21.57
CA ARG A 371 2.34 -11.10 -20.84
C ARG A 371 1.74 -12.49 -20.78
N ILE A 372 0.54 -12.66 -21.33
CA ILE A 372 -0.16 -13.93 -21.40
C ILE A 372 -0.17 -14.42 -22.85
N THR A 373 0.12 -15.70 -23.05
CA THR A 373 -0.11 -16.38 -24.32
C THR A 373 -0.87 -17.67 -24.04
N VAL A 374 -1.91 -17.94 -24.83
CA VAL A 374 -2.73 -19.13 -24.70
C VAL A 374 -2.68 -19.92 -25.99
N GLU A 375 -2.16 -21.14 -25.91
CA GLU A 375 -2.10 -22.11 -27.00
C GLU A 375 -3.05 -23.24 -26.68
N SER A 376 -3.87 -23.69 -27.62
CA SER A 376 -4.78 -24.80 -27.38
C SER A 376 -5.13 -25.53 -28.65
N ARG A 377 -5.33 -26.84 -28.52
CA ARG A 377 -5.88 -27.70 -29.57
C ARG A 377 -7.09 -28.44 -29.04
N GLN A 378 -8.23 -28.22 -29.68
CA GLN A 378 -9.49 -28.85 -29.30
C GLN A 378 -9.36 -30.39 -29.31
N GLY A 379 -9.79 -31.02 -28.24
CA GLY A 379 -9.65 -32.46 -27.97
C GLY A 379 -8.30 -32.89 -27.37
N GLU A 380 -7.30 -32.00 -27.31
CA GLU A 380 -5.93 -32.37 -26.91
C GLU A 380 -5.46 -31.65 -25.64
N PHE A 381 -5.32 -30.32 -25.66
CA PHE A 381 -4.73 -29.59 -24.54
C PHE A 381 -5.08 -28.10 -24.54
N THR A 382 -4.91 -27.45 -23.39
CA THR A 382 -4.76 -25.99 -23.28
C THR A 382 -3.47 -25.67 -22.54
N ARG A 383 -2.72 -24.69 -23.02
CA ARG A 383 -1.49 -24.19 -22.41
C ARG A 383 -1.58 -22.68 -22.20
N TRP A 384 -1.46 -22.27 -20.94
CA TRP A 384 -1.28 -20.88 -20.56
C TRP A 384 0.19 -20.62 -20.31
N THR A 385 0.73 -19.57 -20.90
CA THR A 385 2.09 -19.10 -20.65
C THR A 385 2.04 -17.68 -20.11
N VAL A 386 2.57 -17.47 -18.90
CA VAL A 386 2.60 -16.18 -18.21
C VAL A 386 4.05 -15.74 -18.05
N ARG A 387 4.37 -14.52 -18.49
CA ARG A 387 5.70 -13.91 -18.39
C ARG A 387 5.71 -12.84 -17.30
N LEU A 388 6.59 -12.96 -16.32
CA LEU A 388 6.70 -12.01 -15.21
C LEU A 388 8.12 -11.50 -15.09
N LEU A 389 8.27 -10.22 -14.76
CA LEU A 389 9.58 -9.63 -14.53
C LEU A 389 10.16 -10.18 -13.22
N ARG A 390 11.42 -10.61 -13.30
CA ARG A 390 12.23 -10.95 -12.13
C ARG A 390 12.27 -9.76 -11.19
N SER A 391 12.06 -10.02 -9.90
CA SER A 391 12.28 -9.02 -8.88
C SER A 391 13.78 -8.85 -8.65
N THR A 392 14.29 -7.65 -8.93
CA THR A 392 15.63 -7.29 -8.48
C THR A 392 15.58 -6.91 -6.99
N THR A 393 16.49 -7.45 -6.19
CA THR A 393 16.60 -7.19 -4.74
C THR A 393 16.69 -5.69 -4.41
N LYS A 394 17.22 -4.90 -5.34
CA LYS A 394 17.47 -3.47 -5.20
C LYS A 394 16.21 -2.62 -5.40
N GLU A 395 15.37 -2.95 -6.38
CA GLU A 395 14.14 -2.19 -6.66
C GLU A 395 13.07 -2.41 -5.59
N SER A 396 12.87 -3.66 -5.16
CA SER A 396 11.90 -3.95 -4.08
C SER A 396 12.32 -3.33 -2.74
N ALA A 397 13.62 -3.33 -2.41
CA ALA A 397 14.12 -2.68 -1.20
C ALA A 397 13.94 -1.16 -1.26
N HIS A 398 14.22 -0.54 -2.40
CA HIS A 398 14.05 0.90 -2.58
C HIS A 398 12.57 1.33 -2.51
N LEU A 399 11.67 0.58 -3.16
CA LEU A 399 10.22 0.81 -3.04
C LEU A 399 9.73 0.66 -1.60
N ALA A 400 10.27 -0.32 -0.86
CA ALA A 400 9.93 -0.53 0.54
C ALA A 400 10.39 0.61 1.45
N GLU A 401 11.58 1.13 1.21
CA GLU A 401 12.11 2.30 1.89
C GLU A 401 11.25 3.54 1.62
N LEU A 402 10.91 3.79 0.35
CA LEU A 402 10.06 4.92 -0.05
C LEU A 402 8.69 4.85 0.60
N PHE A 403 8.04 3.68 0.58
CA PHE A 403 6.77 3.51 1.27
C PHE A 403 6.90 3.74 2.78
N THR A 404 7.96 3.23 3.40
CA THR A 404 8.18 3.42 4.84
C THR A 404 8.28 4.90 5.19
N ARG A 405 8.97 5.70 4.36
CA ARG A 405 9.03 7.15 4.49
C ARG A 405 7.64 7.79 4.29
N TYR A 406 6.92 7.40 3.23
CA TYR A 406 5.55 7.88 2.96
C TYR A 406 4.60 7.61 4.13
N ALA A 407 4.52 6.36 4.60
CA ALA A 407 3.65 5.94 5.69
C ALA A 407 3.98 6.68 7.00
N ARG A 408 5.27 6.92 7.27
CA ARG A 408 5.72 7.71 8.42
C ARG A 408 5.15 9.14 8.37
N PHE A 409 5.30 9.83 7.23
CA PHE A 409 4.75 11.19 7.07
C PHE A 409 3.23 11.21 7.17
N MET A 410 2.54 10.27 6.55
CA MET A 410 1.07 10.23 6.60
C MET A 410 0.55 9.99 8.03
N LYS A 411 1.27 9.19 8.82
CA LYS A 411 0.97 8.97 10.23
C LYS A 411 1.30 10.19 11.09
N SER A 412 2.51 10.74 10.97
CA SER A 412 2.95 11.86 11.81
C SER A 412 2.17 13.14 11.54
N THR A 413 1.64 13.31 10.32
CA THR A 413 0.86 14.48 9.92
C THR A 413 -0.64 14.22 9.90
N GLN A 414 -1.10 13.08 10.47
CA GLN A 414 -2.51 12.67 10.43
C GLN A 414 -3.41 13.79 10.96
N LYS A 415 -3.07 14.30 12.13
CA LYS A 415 -3.66 15.47 12.78
C LYS A 415 -2.67 16.62 12.72
N ILE A 416 -3.20 17.85 12.69
CA ILE A 416 -2.39 19.05 12.85
C ILE A 416 -2.50 19.45 14.32
N GLU A 417 -1.40 19.34 15.06
CA GLU A 417 -1.30 19.68 16.47
C GLU A 417 -0.50 20.98 16.61
N LEU A 418 -0.98 22.06 15.97
CA LEU A 418 -0.41 23.40 16.13
C LEU A 418 -1.38 24.30 16.88
N THR A 419 -0.90 24.96 17.92
CA THR A 419 -1.67 25.96 18.66
C THR A 419 -1.40 27.39 18.18
N GLY A 420 -0.28 27.60 17.47
CA GLY A 420 0.19 28.90 16.98
C GLY A 420 0.84 29.79 18.03
N LYS A 421 0.94 29.34 19.28
CA LYS A 421 1.50 30.14 20.40
C LYS A 421 2.98 29.87 20.66
N ASP A 422 3.47 28.69 20.31
CA ASP A 422 4.88 28.31 20.48
C ASP A 422 5.65 28.37 19.16
N ARG A 423 6.78 29.08 19.15
CA ARG A 423 7.70 29.15 18.00
C ARG A 423 8.41 27.81 17.78
N GLY A 424 8.60 27.00 18.82
CA GLY A 424 9.15 25.65 18.72
C GLY A 424 8.24 24.68 17.96
N GLU A 425 6.94 24.67 18.29
CA GLU A 425 5.89 23.97 17.53
C GLU A 425 5.90 24.39 16.05
N LEU A 426 5.90 25.71 15.78
CA LEU A 426 5.91 26.26 14.43
C LEU A 426 7.14 25.84 13.63
N THR A 427 8.32 25.87 14.28
CA THR A 427 9.59 25.41 13.70
C THR A 427 9.49 23.93 13.31
N SER A 428 9.10 23.08 14.25
CA SER A 428 9.01 21.63 14.01
C SER A 428 8.05 21.28 12.87
N PHE A 429 6.93 22.01 12.78
CA PHE A 429 5.94 21.83 11.73
C PHE A 429 6.44 22.25 10.35
N ILE A 430 7.09 23.42 10.24
CA ILE A 430 7.65 23.89 8.96
C ILE A 430 8.77 22.96 8.50
N TRP A 431 9.64 22.51 9.41
CA TRP A 431 10.69 21.55 9.09
C TRP A 431 10.12 20.24 8.55
N GLN A 432 9.07 19.71 9.20
CA GLN A 432 8.37 18.52 8.72
C GLN A 432 7.68 18.76 7.37
N LEU A 433 7.07 19.93 7.16
CA LEU A 433 6.42 20.30 5.90
C LEU A 433 7.44 20.33 4.74
N THR A 434 8.60 20.96 4.93
CA THR A 434 9.66 20.98 3.93
C THR A 434 10.24 19.58 3.68
N GLN A 435 10.34 18.72 4.69
CA GLN A 435 10.74 17.32 4.52
C GLN A 435 9.76 16.53 3.64
N MET A 436 8.46 16.77 3.82
CA MET A 436 7.43 16.16 2.97
C MET A 436 7.54 16.65 1.54
N GLU A 437 7.82 17.94 1.36
CA GLU A 437 8.04 18.53 0.04
C GLU A 437 9.26 17.93 -0.65
N ILE A 438 10.41 17.85 0.02
CA ILE A 438 11.62 17.22 -0.51
C ILE A 438 11.37 15.75 -0.86
N PHE A 439 10.62 15.02 -0.02
CA PHE A 439 10.23 13.65 -0.32
C PHE A 439 9.28 13.55 -1.52
N SER A 440 8.42 14.55 -1.76
CA SER A 440 7.59 14.57 -2.96
C SER A 440 8.43 14.64 -4.24
N TYR A 441 9.60 15.28 -4.20
CA TYR A 441 10.54 15.32 -5.32
C TYR A 441 11.06 13.91 -5.64
N ASP A 442 11.41 13.12 -4.61
CA ASP A 442 11.80 11.71 -4.77
C ASP A 442 10.73 10.92 -5.54
N LEU A 443 9.46 11.12 -5.18
CA LEU A 443 8.34 10.46 -5.86
C LEU A 443 8.19 10.91 -7.32
N VAL A 444 8.39 12.20 -7.61
CA VAL A 444 8.33 12.73 -8.99
C VAL A 444 9.43 12.13 -9.86
N TYR A 445 10.64 11.90 -9.33
CA TYR A 445 11.73 11.34 -10.13
C TYR A 445 11.47 9.93 -10.68
N HIS A 446 10.60 9.14 -10.04
CA HIS A 446 10.22 7.84 -10.57
C HIS A 446 9.41 7.91 -11.87
N PHE A 447 8.88 9.09 -12.23
CA PHE A 447 8.23 9.29 -13.51
C PHE A 447 9.22 9.60 -14.64
N SER A 448 10.48 9.93 -14.33
CA SER A 448 11.48 10.39 -15.31
C SER A 448 11.78 9.40 -16.43
N ARG A 449 11.56 8.10 -16.19
CA ARG A 449 11.82 7.04 -17.19
C ARG A 449 10.96 7.19 -18.45
N TYR A 450 9.73 7.69 -18.31
CA TYR A 450 8.77 7.74 -19.42
C TYR A 450 8.09 9.12 -19.59
N ASN A 451 8.37 10.07 -18.70
CA ASN A 451 7.68 11.36 -18.69
C ASN A 451 8.67 12.48 -18.38
N ASN A 452 8.35 13.68 -18.84
CA ASN A 452 9.04 14.89 -18.42
C ASN A 452 8.62 15.25 -16.99
N VAL A 453 9.58 15.21 -16.06
CA VAL A 453 9.34 15.50 -14.63
C VAL A 453 8.95 16.95 -14.37
N ARG A 454 9.35 17.90 -15.23
CA ARG A 454 8.99 19.31 -15.10
C ARG A 454 7.50 19.54 -15.34
N ASP A 455 6.93 18.91 -16.35
CA ASP A 455 5.49 19.00 -16.64
C ASP A 455 4.66 18.42 -15.49
N ILE A 456 5.13 17.33 -14.90
CA ILE A 456 4.52 16.72 -13.71
C ILE A 456 4.60 17.68 -12.52
N PHE A 457 5.78 18.25 -12.26
CA PHE A 457 5.96 19.18 -11.15
C PHE A 457 5.17 20.48 -11.34
N GLN A 458 5.07 21.02 -12.56
CA GLN A 458 4.21 22.17 -12.87
C GLN A 458 2.74 21.89 -12.54
N ASN A 459 2.22 20.70 -12.83
CA ASN A 459 0.87 20.32 -12.43
C ASN A 459 0.70 20.24 -10.91
N VAL A 460 1.71 19.72 -10.20
CA VAL A 460 1.75 19.70 -8.73
C VAL A 460 1.76 21.13 -8.16
N LEU A 461 2.56 22.02 -8.75
CA LEU A 461 2.68 23.42 -8.36
C LEU A 461 1.36 24.18 -8.59
N LEU A 462 0.73 23.99 -9.77
CA LEU A 462 -0.58 24.56 -10.08
C LEU A 462 -1.64 24.16 -9.07
N TYR A 463 -1.66 22.91 -8.62
CA TYR A 463 -2.57 22.49 -7.55
C TYR A 463 -2.23 23.17 -6.21
N ARG A 464 -0.96 23.14 -5.78
CA ARG A 464 -0.53 23.72 -4.49
C ARG A 464 -0.80 25.22 -4.39
N LEU A 465 -0.68 25.94 -5.51
CA LEU A 465 -0.86 27.38 -5.58
C LEU A 465 -2.26 27.81 -6.04
N GLY A 466 -3.21 26.88 -6.12
CA GLY A 466 -4.63 27.18 -6.35
C GLY A 466 -5.05 27.40 -7.81
N GLY A 467 -4.18 27.12 -8.77
CA GLY A 467 -4.46 27.19 -10.21
C GLY A 467 -5.21 25.97 -10.78
N LYS A 468 -5.22 24.81 -10.09
CA LYS A 468 -5.96 23.60 -10.50
C LYS A 468 -6.60 22.88 -9.31
N SER A 469 -7.70 22.18 -9.56
CA SER A 469 -8.34 21.31 -8.56
C SER A 469 -7.55 20.01 -8.35
N PHE A 470 -7.78 19.35 -7.21
CA PHE A 470 -7.16 18.05 -6.93
C PHE A 470 -7.56 16.98 -7.97
N ASP A 471 -8.82 17.00 -8.42
CA ASP A 471 -9.31 16.04 -9.41
C ASP A 471 -8.66 16.25 -10.78
N SER A 472 -8.36 17.50 -11.14
CA SER A 472 -7.55 17.80 -12.34
C SER A 472 -6.15 17.22 -12.23
N LEU A 473 -5.46 17.41 -11.08
CA LEU A 473 -4.13 16.83 -10.87
C LEU A 473 -4.16 15.30 -10.96
N LYS A 474 -5.18 14.67 -10.36
CA LYS A 474 -5.38 13.22 -10.43
C LYS A 474 -5.57 12.74 -11.87
N ALA A 475 -6.36 13.45 -12.67
CA ALA A 475 -6.58 13.12 -14.07
C ALA A 475 -5.31 13.26 -14.91
N ASP A 476 -4.51 14.30 -14.68
CA ASP A 476 -3.25 14.52 -15.41
C ASP A 476 -2.19 13.48 -15.05
N LEU A 477 -2.03 13.14 -13.76
CA LEU A 477 -1.13 12.07 -13.32
C LEU A 477 -1.55 10.68 -13.81
N ALA A 478 -2.85 10.43 -13.97
CA ALA A 478 -3.35 9.14 -14.47
C ALA A 478 -2.86 8.84 -15.91
N LYS A 479 -2.65 9.87 -16.72
CA LYS A 479 -2.13 9.80 -18.09
C LYS A 479 -0.63 9.45 -18.15
N CYS A 480 0.11 9.66 -17.06
CA CYS A 480 1.55 9.41 -17.01
C CYS A 480 1.85 7.90 -16.95
N ARG A 481 2.91 7.47 -17.64
CA ARG A 481 3.39 6.08 -17.61
C ARG A 481 4.39 5.90 -16.46
N ILE A 482 4.22 4.87 -15.64
CA ILE A 482 5.14 4.58 -14.52
C ILE A 482 5.21 3.08 -14.25
N ASP A 483 6.40 2.59 -13.88
CA ASP A 483 6.63 1.16 -13.61
C ASP A 483 5.78 0.67 -12.42
N ASN A 484 5.65 1.48 -11.37
CA ASN A 484 4.83 1.16 -10.19
C ASN A 484 3.77 2.23 -9.92
N ARG A 485 2.50 1.88 -10.16
CA ARG A 485 1.33 2.77 -9.94
C ARG A 485 1.15 3.21 -8.48
N SER A 486 1.76 2.54 -7.49
CA SER A 486 1.72 2.97 -6.08
C SER A 486 2.29 4.36 -5.89
N ILE A 487 3.39 4.67 -6.59
CA ILE A 487 4.11 5.93 -6.46
C ILE A 487 3.21 7.10 -6.86
N MET A 488 2.36 6.91 -7.88
CA MET A 488 1.36 7.90 -8.27
C MET A 488 0.35 8.17 -7.14
N ALA A 489 -0.14 7.12 -6.47
CA ALA A 489 -1.04 7.26 -5.33
C ALA A 489 -0.36 7.95 -4.14
N TRP A 490 0.93 7.63 -3.88
CA TRP A 490 1.72 8.27 -2.83
C TRP A 490 1.99 9.74 -3.14
N LEU A 491 2.33 10.08 -4.38
CA LEU A 491 2.54 11.47 -4.81
C LEU A 491 1.26 12.30 -4.64
N LEU A 492 0.12 11.75 -5.05
CA LEU A 492 -1.19 12.38 -4.85
C LEU A 492 -1.51 12.59 -3.37
N GLY A 493 -1.33 11.56 -2.54
CA GLY A 493 -1.55 11.63 -1.10
C GLY A 493 -0.63 12.64 -0.40
N MET A 494 0.65 12.64 -0.78
CA MET A 494 1.66 13.55 -0.25
C MET A 494 1.37 14.99 -0.65
N THR A 495 1.10 15.24 -1.93
CA THR A 495 0.78 16.57 -2.48
C THR A 495 -0.46 17.17 -1.82
N ARG A 496 -1.52 16.37 -1.64
CA ARG A 496 -2.72 16.80 -0.89
C ARG A 496 -2.41 17.17 0.55
N ARG A 497 -1.56 16.39 1.21
CA ARG A 497 -1.18 16.61 2.61
C ARG A 497 -0.34 17.88 2.78
N ILE A 498 0.62 18.10 1.88
CA ILE A 498 1.42 19.33 1.80
C ILE A 498 0.49 20.53 1.62
N GLY A 499 -0.37 20.54 0.58
CA GLY A 499 -1.26 21.68 0.32
C GLY A 499 -2.21 22.00 1.48
N ARG A 500 -2.72 20.98 2.19
CA ARG A 500 -3.52 21.16 3.41
C ARG A 500 -2.70 21.85 4.51
N ASN A 501 -1.47 21.37 4.75
CA ASN A 501 -0.60 21.88 5.81
C ASN A 501 -0.11 23.30 5.50
N GLU A 502 0.20 23.62 4.23
CA GLU A 502 0.54 24.97 3.77
C GLU A 502 -0.63 25.95 3.96
N SER A 503 -1.84 25.53 3.59
CA SER A 503 -3.05 26.36 3.79
C SER A 503 -3.29 26.65 5.27
N TYR A 504 -3.09 25.64 6.13
CA TYR A 504 -3.23 25.82 7.58
C TYR A 504 -2.16 26.79 8.13
N LEU A 505 -0.91 26.66 7.69
CA LEU A 505 0.18 27.56 8.07
C LEU A 505 -0.12 29.02 7.70
N LYS A 506 -0.62 29.25 6.47
CA LYS A 506 -1.01 30.58 5.98
C LYS A 506 -2.16 31.20 6.79
N GLN A 507 -3.09 30.39 7.29
CA GLN A 507 -4.19 30.85 8.15
C GLN A 507 -3.75 31.16 9.58
N LEU A 508 -2.73 30.43 10.07
CA LEU A 508 -2.29 30.53 11.45
C LEU A 508 -1.43 31.76 11.72
N ALA A 509 -0.53 32.10 10.79
CA ALA A 509 0.42 33.19 10.97
C ALA A 509 0.72 33.89 9.62
N PRO A 510 1.00 35.21 9.63
CA PRO A 510 1.46 35.89 8.43
C PRO A 510 2.85 35.39 8.02
N PHE A 511 3.13 35.40 6.70
CA PHE A 511 4.41 34.93 6.15
C PHE A 511 5.65 35.50 6.86
N GLN A 512 5.60 36.80 7.21
CA GLN A 512 6.71 37.47 7.90
C GLN A 512 7.09 36.83 9.25
N ALA A 513 6.16 36.15 9.93
CA ALA A 513 6.43 35.55 11.24
C ALA A 513 7.29 34.26 11.16
N TYR A 514 7.34 33.64 9.98
CA TYR A 514 7.99 32.32 9.78
C TYR A 514 8.88 32.22 8.54
N LYS A 515 9.04 33.30 7.75
CA LYS A 515 9.87 33.32 6.54
C LYS A 515 11.30 32.83 6.77
N ASP A 516 11.86 33.16 7.94
CA ASP A 516 13.20 32.77 8.37
C ASP A 516 13.31 31.25 8.55
N ILE A 517 12.34 30.66 9.27
CA ILE A 517 12.25 29.22 9.50
C ILE A 517 12.09 28.48 8.17
N LEU A 518 11.21 28.97 7.29
CA LEU A 518 10.91 28.33 6.01
C LEU A 518 12.10 28.38 5.04
N PHE A 519 12.82 29.50 4.96
CA PHE A 519 14.01 29.55 4.10
C PHE A 519 15.10 28.61 4.60
N GLN A 520 15.35 28.61 5.92
CA GLN A 520 16.35 27.73 6.52
C GLN A 520 16.01 26.25 6.44
N SER A 521 14.72 25.88 6.46
CA SER A 521 14.31 24.47 6.39
C SER A 521 14.67 23.81 5.05
N TYR A 522 14.92 24.58 3.98
CA TYR A 522 15.43 24.02 2.72
C TYR A 522 16.90 23.57 2.80
N GLY A 523 17.65 23.97 3.84
CA GLY A 523 18.98 23.42 4.12
C GLY A 523 18.99 21.92 4.43
N GLN A 524 17.81 21.32 4.64
CA GLN A 524 17.63 19.88 4.75
C GLN A 524 17.88 19.12 3.45
N ALA A 525 17.91 19.81 2.30
CA ALA A 525 18.13 19.23 0.98
C ALA A 525 19.63 19.09 0.67
N THR A 526 20.39 18.39 1.53
CA THR A 526 21.87 18.41 1.52
C THR A 526 22.49 17.92 0.21
N ASP A 527 21.85 16.95 -0.45
CA ASP A 527 22.36 16.29 -1.66
C ASP A 527 21.72 16.86 -2.94
N ARG A 528 21.14 18.07 -2.86
CA ARG A 528 20.42 18.69 -3.97
C ARG A 528 20.91 20.10 -4.23
N THR A 529 20.82 20.47 -5.50
CA THR A 529 20.89 21.86 -5.91
C THR A 529 19.48 22.40 -5.95
N MET A 530 19.18 23.30 -5.01
CA MET A 530 17.87 23.92 -4.90
C MET A 530 17.91 25.29 -5.58
N ILE A 531 16.92 25.56 -6.44
CA ILE A 531 16.73 26.88 -7.04
C ILE A 531 15.57 27.60 -6.35
N PHE A 532 15.66 28.91 -6.25
CA PHE A 532 14.58 29.73 -5.73
C PHE A 532 14.44 31.05 -6.49
N THR A 533 13.23 31.58 -6.54
CA THR A 533 12.96 32.97 -6.99
C THR A 533 12.44 33.74 -5.78
N LEU A 534 13.07 34.89 -5.49
CA LEU A 534 12.89 35.67 -4.28
C LEU A 534 12.46 37.10 -4.62
N ASP A 535 11.42 37.60 -3.96
CA ASP A 535 11.14 39.04 -3.89
C ASP A 535 12.09 39.69 -2.85
N PRO A 536 13.04 40.55 -3.27
CA PRO A 536 14.01 41.13 -2.35
C PRO A 536 13.38 42.10 -1.33
N PHE A 537 12.13 42.55 -1.53
CA PHE A 537 11.49 43.51 -0.64
C PHE A 537 10.67 42.83 0.46
N SER A 538 9.81 41.87 0.09
CA SER A 538 8.96 41.14 1.05
C SER A 538 9.66 39.91 1.64
N GLY A 539 10.60 39.34 0.89
CA GLY A 539 11.17 38.03 1.15
C GLY A 539 10.29 36.86 0.75
N GLU A 540 9.16 37.07 0.07
CA GLU A 540 8.39 35.96 -0.49
C GLU A 540 9.22 35.22 -1.52
N PHE A 541 9.22 33.89 -1.46
CA PHE A 541 10.00 33.06 -2.37
C PHE A 541 9.31 31.72 -2.63
N LEU A 542 9.65 31.12 -3.77
CA LEU A 542 9.37 29.72 -4.07
C LEU A 542 10.70 29.02 -4.32
N CYS A 543 10.81 27.76 -3.90
CA CYS A 543 12.04 26.98 -3.94
C CYS A 543 11.73 25.53 -4.34
N THR A 544 12.56 24.94 -5.20
CA THR A 544 12.50 23.51 -5.50
C THR A 544 13.84 22.98 -6.00
N ASP A 545 13.93 21.67 -6.22
CA ASP A 545 15.10 21.06 -6.84
C ASP A 545 15.25 21.53 -8.30
N ARG A 546 16.45 21.91 -8.71
CA ARG A 546 16.78 22.41 -10.07
C ARG A 546 16.31 21.50 -11.19
N LYS A 547 16.17 20.20 -10.95
CA LYS A 547 15.69 19.25 -11.97
C LYS A 547 14.19 19.39 -12.26
N LEU A 548 13.41 19.96 -11.34
CA LEU A 548 11.95 19.96 -11.39
C LEU A 548 11.33 21.25 -11.94
N ALA A 549 12.03 22.37 -11.87
CA ALA A 549 11.55 23.65 -12.37
C ALA A 549 12.71 24.52 -12.88
N GLU A 550 12.37 25.57 -13.61
CA GLU A 550 13.22 26.71 -13.90
C GLU A 550 12.83 27.89 -12.99
N HIS A 551 13.75 28.83 -12.77
CA HIS A 551 13.45 30.02 -11.96
C HIS A 551 12.23 30.83 -12.47
N LEU A 552 11.94 30.76 -13.78
CA LEU A 552 10.83 31.48 -14.41
C LEU A 552 9.46 30.91 -14.02
N ASP A 553 9.40 29.62 -13.69
CA ASP A 553 8.14 28.95 -13.33
C ASP A 553 7.53 29.55 -12.05
N PHE A 554 8.33 30.24 -11.23
CA PHE A 554 7.89 30.84 -9.96
C PHE A 554 7.35 32.27 -10.10
N VAL A 555 7.75 32.99 -11.14
CA VAL A 555 7.42 34.41 -11.32
C VAL A 555 5.92 34.70 -11.28
N PRO A 556 5.03 33.90 -11.93
CA PRO A 556 3.58 34.18 -11.92
C PRO A 556 2.94 34.13 -10.53
N TYR A 557 3.61 33.56 -9.54
CA TYR A 557 3.09 33.34 -8.19
C TYR A 557 3.69 34.29 -7.14
N LEU A 558 4.56 35.20 -7.57
CA LEU A 558 5.21 36.18 -6.71
C LEU A 558 4.61 37.58 -6.96
N PRO A 559 4.69 38.49 -5.98
CA PRO A 559 3.97 39.77 -6.02
C PRO A 559 4.54 40.79 -7.03
N ARG A 560 5.72 40.53 -7.62
CA ARG A 560 6.43 41.47 -8.51
C ARG A 560 6.71 40.87 -9.88
N GLY A 561 6.96 41.75 -10.85
CA GLY A 561 7.37 41.34 -12.19
C GLY A 561 8.75 40.69 -12.21
N ARG A 562 9.02 39.89 -13.25
CA ARG A 562 10.28 39.13 -13.43
C ARG A 562 11.52 39.97 -13.12
N ASP A 563 11.64 41.15 -13.70
CA ASP A 563 12.86 41.97 -13.61
C ASP A 563 13.03 42.71 -12.27
N GLU A 564 12.07 42.59 -11.34
CA GLU A 564 12.17 43.06 -9.96
C GLU A 564 12.49 41.93 -8.96
N LEU A 565 12.44 40.68 -9.42
CA LEU A 565 12.72 39.49 -8.62
C LEU A 565 14.18 39.05 -8.79
N LEU A 566 14.69 38.38 -7.76
CA LEU A 566 15.98 37.71 -7.80
C LEU A 566 15.79 36.23 -8.08
N ARG A 567 16.70 35.67 -8.87
CA ARG A 567 16.89 34.22 -8.95
C ARG A 567 18.05 33.83 -8.05
N GLY A 568 17.95 32.66 -7.44
CA GLY A 568 18.99 32.16 -6.57
C GLY A 568 19.09 30.65 -6.55
N GLU A 569 20.19 30.19 -5.96
CA GLU A 569 20.47 28.77 -5.77
C GLU A 569 21.19 28.54 -4.45
N LEU A 570 20.81 27.46 -3.79
CA LEU A 570 21.43 26.98 -2.56
C LEU A 570 21.80 25.50 -2.72
N ILE A 571 22.96 25.14 -2.19
CA ILE A 571 23.49 23.77 -2.19
C ILE A 571 23.94 23.44 -0.77
N GLY A 572 23.48 22.29 -0.27
CA GLY A 572 23.86 21.81 1.05
C GLY A 572 23.16 22.56 2.19
N ASP A 573 23.79 22.53 3.37
CA ASP A 573 23.28 23.21 4.56
C ASP A 573 23.38 24.75 4.37
N VAL A 574 22.22 25.41 4.40
CA VAL A 574 22.10 26.87 4.32
C VAL A 574 22.88 27.56 5.45
N ARG A 575 23.11 26.90 6.59
CA ARG A 575 23.88 27.43 7.72
C ARG A 575 25.40 27.32 7.55
N ASN A 576 25.88 26.50 6.62
CA ASN A 576 27.31 26.40 6.36
C ASN A 576 27.82 27.69 5.70
N VAL A 577 28.53 28.52 6.45
CA VAL A 577 29.09 29.82 6.00
C VAL A 577 30.00 29.70 4.78
N SER A 578 30.68 28.55 4.61
CA SER A 578 31.60 28.30 3.49
C SER A 578 30.89 27.97 2.18
N SER A 579 29.65 27.49 2.21
CA SER A 579 28.84 27.24 1.01
C SER A 579 28.14 28.54 0.58
N PRO A 580 28.40 29.07 -0.61
CA PRO A 580 27.79 30.33 -1.03
C PRO A 580 26.32 30.14 -1.45
N ILE A 581 25.52 31.18 -1.26
CA ILE A 581 24.21 31.32 -1.93
C ILE A 581 24.44 32.07 -3.23
N TYR A 582 23.96 31.53 -4.34
CA TYR A 582 24.02 32.21 -5.62
C TYR A 582 22.84 33.16 -5.74
N LEU A 583 23.09 34.38 -6.18
CA LEU A 583 22.07 35.38 -6.49
C LEU A 583 22.30 35.95 -7.90
N GLY A 584 21.20 36.22 -8.59
CA GLY A 584 21.24 36.72 -9.95
C GLY A 584 20.01 37.52 -10.33
N VAL A 585 20.18 38.27 -11.40
CA VAL A 585 19.14 39.08 -12.02
C VAL A 585 18.86 38.56 -13.43
N TRP A 586 17.70 38.92 -13.98
CA TRP A 586 17.20 38.35 -15.23
C TRP A 586 17.74 39.05 -16.47
N SER A 587 17.63 40.37 -16.50
CA SER A 587 18.07 41.17 -17.64
C SER A 587 18.75 42.45 -17.20
N VAL A 588 19.70 42.89 -18.01
CA VAL A 588 20.45 44.13 -17.86
C VAL A 588 20.55 44.80 -19.23
N LYS A 589 20.09 46.05 -19.33
CA LYS A 589 20.02 46.80 -20.60
C LYS A 589 21.17 47.78 -20.79
N CYS A 590 21.58 48.47 -19.74
CA CYS A 590 22.62 49.48 -19.75
C CYS A 590 23.31 49.55 -18.38
N LEU A 591 24.34 50.37 -18.24
CA LEU A 591 25.12 50.46 -17.00
C LEU A 591 24.29 50.96 -15.80
N ASP A 592 23.38 51.90 -16.02
CA ASP A 592 22.49 52.38 -14.96
C ASP A 592 21.50 51.30 -14.52
N ASP A 593 20.96 50.52 -15.45
CA ASP A 593 20.12 49.35 -15.16
C ASP A 593 20.93 48.28 -14.42
N LEU A 594 22.18 48.01 -14.82
CA LEU A 594 23.08 47.08 -14.12
C LEU A 594 23.26 47.49 -12.64
N ARG A 595 23.51 48.77 -12.38
CA ARG A 595 23.63 49.31 -11.01
C ARG A 595 22.33 49.16 -10.22
N GLN A 596 21.18 49.45 -10.84
CA GLN A 596 19.87 49.26 -10.20
C GLN A 596 19.60 47.78 -9.88
N LYS A 597 19.90 46.87 -10.82
CA LYS A 597 19.77 45.42 -10.64
C LYS A 597 20.71 44.89 -9.56
N PHE A 598 21.94 45.40 -9.49
CA PHE A 598 22.86 45.06 -8.41
C PHE A 598 22.36 45.57 -7.05
N GLY A 599 21.68 46.72 -7.04
CA GLY A 599 20.93 47.21 -5.88
C GLY A 599 19.83 46.24 -5.41
N LEU A 600 19.15 45.54 -6.33
CA LEU A 600 18.21 44.47 -5.96
C LEU A 600 18.93 43.31 -5.26
N ILE A 601 20.12 42.91 -5.75
CA ILE A 601 20.93 41.86 -5.10
C ILE A 601 21.33 42.29 -3.68
N GLN A 602 21.75 43.54 -3.49
CA GLN A 602 22.02 44.07 -2.16
C GLN A 602 20.78 44.03 -1.27
N ARG A 603 19.60 44.42 -1.78
CA ARG A 603 18.35 44.37 -1.05
C ARG A 603 17.99 42.93 -0.66
N GLY A 604 18.19 41.97 -1.57
CA GLY A 604 18.05 40.54 -1.30
C GLY A 604 19.01 40.04 -0.22
N ALA A 605 20.27 40.50 -0.21
CA ALA A 605 21.23 40.19 0.84
C ALA A 605 20.75 40.67 2.23
N ARG A 606 20.20 41.90 2.31
CA ARG A 606 19.56 42.40 3.54
C ARG A 606 18.39 41.51 3.97
N GLN A 607 17.56 41.08 3.01
CA GLN A 607 16.42 40.21 3.29
C GLN A 607 16.86 38.83 3.83
N LEU A 608 17.93 38.26 3.28
CA LEU A 608 18.48 36.99 3.77
C LEU A 608 19.06 37.11 5.19
N LEU A 609 19.68 38.24 5.54
CA LEU A 609 20.07 38.53 6.93
C LEU A 609 18.87 38.62 7.87
N GLU A 610 17.77 39.27 7.44
CA GLU A 610 16.52 39.31 8.20
C GLU A 610 15.90 37.91 8.37
N MET A 611 16.14 36.99 7.45
CA MET A 611 15.75 35.57 7.53
C MET A 611 16.69 34.73 8.41
N GLY A 612 17.62 35.38 9.14
CA GLY A 612 18.45 34.74 10.14
C GLY A 612 19.67 34.00 9.59
N LEU A 613 20.12 34.33 8.38
CA LEU A 613 21.39 33.83 7.86
C LEU A 613 22.56 34.58 8.50
N ASP A 614 23.68 33.88 8.68
CA ASP A 614 24.89 34.43 9.28
C ASP A 614 25.51 35.52 8.38
N ARG A 615 26.07 36.56 8.99
CA ARG A 615 26.73 37.66 8.27
C ARG A 615 27.93 37.20 7.45
N GLU A 616 28.61 36.16 7.89
CA GLU A 616 29.78 35.58 7.23
C GLU A 616 29.42 34.61 6.10
N LYS A 617 28.13 34.28 5.92
CA LYS A 617 27.67 33.45 4.81
C LYS A 617 28.03 34.12 3.48
N ARG A 618 28.70 33.38 2.60
CA ARG A 618 29.09 33.91 1.28
C ARG A 618 27.92 33.99 0.30
N ILE A 619 27.99 35.00 -0.56
CA ILE A 619 27.20 35.16 -1.78
C ILE A 619 28.13 34.99 -2.97
N ALA A 620 27.63 34.28 -3.99
CA ALA A 620 28.20 34.23 -5.33
C ALA A 620 27.15 34.73 -6.34
N PHE A 621 27.57 35.02 -7.58
CA PHE A 621 26.70 35.63 -8.58
C PHE A 621 26.45 34.72 -9.79
N TYR A 622 25.28 34.84 -10.40
CA TYR A 622 24.96 34.23 -11.69
C TYR A 622 25.27 35.16 -12.86
N ASN A 623 25.62 34.56 -14.01
CA ASN A 623 25.64 35.27 -15.29
C ASN A 623 24.24 35.77 -15.61
N THR A 624 24.08 37.06 -15.86
CA THR A 624 22.81 37.68 -16.26
C THR A 624 22.20 36.94 -17.47
N THR A 625 20.93 36.54 -17.41
CA THR A 625 20.31 35.70 -18.46
C THR A 625 20.26 36.42 -19.81
N TYR A 626 19.96 37.72 -19.78
CA TYR A 626 19.93 38.57 -20.97
C TYR A 626 20.68 39.86 -20.68
N ASN A 627 21.93 39.96 -21.12
CA ASN A 627 22.73 41.17 -20.99
C ASN A 627 22.88 41.87 -22.34
N SER A 628 22.51 43.14 -22.40
CA SER A 628 22.77 44.03 -23.55
C SER A 628 23.71 45.18 -23.20
N CYS A 629 24.28 45.18 -21.99
CA CYS A 629 25.27 46.14 -21.54
C CYS A 629 26.71 45.65 -21.86
N GLU A 630 27.61 46.61 -22.09
CA GLU A 630 29.06 46.38 -22.26
C GLU A 630 29.76 45.85 -21.00
N LYS A 631 29.06 45.88 -19.86
CA LYS A 631 29.50 45.31 -18.59
C LYS A 631 28.49 44.30 -18.06
N GLU A 632 28.99 43.37 -17.26
CA GLU A 632 28.18 42.37 -16.56
C GLU A 632 28.63 42.16 -15.12
N ILE A 633 27.83 41.44 -14.34
CA ILE A 633 28.22 41.04 -12.98
C ILE A 633 29.34 40.00 -13.07
N ASP A 634 30.44 40.26 -12.38
CA ASP A 634 31.59 39.38 -12.30
C ASP A 634 31.27 38.17 -11.40
N THR A 635 31.02 37.02 -12.04
CA THR A 635 30.67 35.77 -11.36
C THR A 635 31.84 35.08 -10.67
N LEU A 636 33.07 35.53 -10.90
CA LEU A 636 34.26 35.05 -10.20
C LEU A 636 34.42 35.69 -8.81
N LYS A 637 33.66 36.75 -8.53
CA LYS A 637 33.67 37.42 -7.24
C LYS A 637 32.69 36.79 -6.26
N THR A 638 33.09 36.81 -5.00
CA THR A 638 32.25 36.42 -3.87
C THR A 638 32.38 37.48 -2.78
N VAL A 639 31.34 37.62 -1.97
CA VAL A 639 31.25 38.61 -0.89
C VAL A 639 30.43 38.02 0.26
N THR A 640 30.65 38.45 1.49
CA THR A 640 29.80 37.99 2.61
C THR A 640 28.44 38.68 2.59
N LEU A 641 27.41 38.06 3.18
CA LEU A 641 26.08 38.68 3.32
C LEU A 641 26.17 40.03 4.05
N GLY A 642 26.99 40.09 5.12
CA GLY A 642 27.20 41.30 5.91
C GLY A 642 27.82 42.43 5.09
N GLU A 643 28.84 42.14 4.30
CA GLU A 643 29.50 43.10 3.41
C GLU A 643 28.56 43.56 2.30
N MET A 644 27.89 42.64 1.59
CA MET A 644 26.98 42.97 0.50
C MET A 644 25.82 43.85 0.96
N ALA A 645 25.26 43.55 2.14
CA ALA A 645 24.16 44.31 2.73
C ALA A 645 24.54 45.76 3.09
N ALA A 646 25.82 46.00 3.44
CA ALA A 646 26.36 47.29 3.84
C ALA A 646 27.12 48.03 2.73
N LEU A 647 27.33 47.40 1.57
CA LEU A 647 28.12 47.94 0.46
C LEU A 647 27.58 49.29 -0.03
N PRO A 648 28.38 50.38 -0.04
CA PRO A 648 27.94 51.65 -0.62
C PRO A 648 27.68 51.50 -2.13
N GLU A 649 26.65 52.16 -2.66
CA GLU A 649 26.33 52.10 -4.10
C GLU A 649 27.49 52.56 -4.99
N SER A 650 28.31 53.49 -4.50
CA SER A 650 29.53 53.96 -5.18
C SER A 650 30.56 52.84 -5.43
N GLU A 651 30.48 51.73 -4.69
CA GLU A 651 31.40 50.61 -4.81
C GLU A 651 30.88 49.48 -5.71
N PHE A 652 29.64 49.55 -6.22
CA PHE A 652 29.05 48.48 -7.04
C PHE A 652 29.91 48.11 -8.25
N ASP A 653 30.55 49.10 -8.87
CA ASP A 653 31.40 48.91 -10.05
C ASP A 653 32.55 47.92 -9.81
N ARG A 654 32.97 47.67 -8.56
CA ARG A 654 34.00 46.65 -8.27
C ARG A 654 33.52 45.23 -8.54
N PHE A 655 32.21 45.01 -8.68
CA PHE A 655 31.63 43.70 -8.98
C PHE A 655 31.24 43.56 -10.45
N PHE A 656 31.64 44.51 -11.31
CA PHE A 656 31.38 44.45 -12.74
C PHE A 656 32.65 44.16 -13.54
N ARG A 657 32.51 43.38 -14.61
CA ARG A 657 33.56 43.13 -15.61
C ARG A 657 33.06 43.49 -17.00
N SER A 658 33.96 43.59 -17.98
CA SER A 658 33.57 43.81 -19.38
C SER A 658 33.04 42.51 -20.00
N THR A 659 32.00 42.62 -20.83
CA THR A 659 31.35 41.45 -21.46
C THR A 659 32.25 40.74 -22.49
N ASP A 660 33.30 41.40 -23.01
CA ASP A 660 34.18 40.86 -24.06
C ASP A 660 35.23 39.84 -23.57
N GLU A 661 35.37 39.63 -22.26
CA GLU A 661 36.39 38.71 -21.70
C GLU A 661 36.05 37.21 -21.86
N GLU A 662 34.83 36.83 -22.27
CA GLU A 662 34.43 35.41 -22.42
C GLU A 662 34.76 34.77 -23.80
N MET A 663 35.08 35.55 -24.85
CA MET A 663 35.27 35.02 -26.23
C MET A 663 36.74 34.77 -26.64
N GLY A 664 37.66 34.68 -25.69
CA GLY A 664 39.10 34.53 -25.96
C GLY A 664 39.70 33.11 -25.87
N GLY A 665 38.92 32.07 -25.55
CA GLY A 665 39.54 30.85 -25.03
C GLY A 665 38.83 29.51 -25.17
N VAL A 666 37.99 29.26 -26.17
CA VAL A 666 37.65 27.87 -26.57
C VAL A 666 37.48 27.79 -28.09
N VAL A 667 38.59 27.58 -28.79
CA VAL A 667 38.55 26.99 -30.13
C VAL A 667 38.25 25.50 -29.93
N LEU A 668 37.01 25.10 -30.22
CA LEU A 668 36.63 23.69 -30.34
C LEU A 668 37.40 23.08 -31.52
N ALA A 669 38.45 22.32 -31.22
CA ALA A 669 38.97 21.33 -32.15
C ALA A 669 37.93 20.19 -32.25
N THR A 670 37.56 19.92 -33.50
CA THR A 670 36.65 18.90 -34.07
C THR A 670 36.42 17.63 -33.28
#